data_AF-A0A6P6D9L0-F1
#
_entry.id   AF-A0A6P6D9L0-F1
#
_cell.length_a   1.000
_cell.length_b   1.000
_cell.length_c   1.000
_cell.angle_alpha   90.00
_cell.angle_beta   90.00
_cell.angle_gamma   90.00
#
_symmetry.space_group_name_H-M   'P 1'
#
loop_
_entity.id
_entity.type
_entity.pdbx_description
1 polymer ?
#
loop_
_entity_poly.entity_id
_entity_poly.type
_entity_poly.pdbx_seq_one_letter_code
_entity_poly.pdbx_strand_id
1 'polypeptide(L)'
;MESFILYEEIGRGSKTVVYKGRRKGTTSFVAVLCTEKCKRPEITNWVRLTHGIKHKNIVTFHEWYETSNHLWLVVELCTGGSLETVIAQDENLPEDVVREFGVDLLAGLCHLHKLGVLFCDISPAKILLEGPGTLKFSNFCLAKVEGENLEDFFALVAEEEGGGDSGESIKMNMKNRVKGSLVYMAPEIMRGADFSVTTDLWSLGCLLYEMFSGKPPFFSESIPELVEKILHEDPLPPVPKDPSRPKASTDLVHLLDGLLQKEPQKRFTWSGVRQHPFWKGAFVREATESSVEELPASSRSTKEGSGPQDPKEPAQHPLGGRSTGHRAAPRPSPTLKLEHPAELRPRSASGGQPNESLFLLSSRPTPRTSTAMGLSPRQERTQTSPQKASPWAKSTSAHLSQEALESQMRALIYTESDLVVTPIIDNPKIMKQPPIKFDPKILHLPAHSADKLLHLKDHDWSEFLQQACSQLDSTERGAAAARAKLNLLCYLCVVATHREVASRLLHSPLFHLLIQHLRIAPNWDIRAKVARVIGLLASHSSELQENTPVVEAITVLTELIRENFRNSKLKQCLLPALGELIYLVATQDEKSKPPRPSWAVPSATYTVLLRCLREGEERVVNHMAAKIIENVCTTVSMQAQGFISGEIGAALWFLFRHSTVDALRITAVSALCRVSRQCPAAFQSVIEKVGLPAATHALAASVCRVQQYLLTLFATLLSCGIHLQRLAQEKDFVSTILRLLDSPSTSIRAKAFLVLCYILIHNREMLLLSCQARLVMYIERDSRKTTPGREQQSPGGEYLSRCLQLLIRHLAQELPRILGDILNALASVSGRKHPSTVQGKQLKMCLPLMPVVLHLLTSQVVRPQVVTEEFLFSYGTILSHIKSMDSGESNIDGAVGSAASEEFIKITLSAFEAIMQYPVLLEDYRATVIEYILPPLVALVQSQNVEWRLWSLRLLSETTSLLVNLAAGDIEEEAVADSERSLLGLVRDVLLPQYEHILTEPDPVPAYALKLLVAMTERSPTFTRLVEESKLVPLIFEVILGRRESILGHTTQSVIALLSNLVACRDSDMQLLYAQGLVPHVCGLFTAAATLCLDERGKHSTAEVAATLLFSLLDVLHGMLTYMSRVVRLALQLIFQFAATWVLHTADLLD
;
A
#
# COMPACT_ATOMS: atom_id res chain seq x y z
N MET A 1 3.96 23.74 6.73
CA MET A 1 4.83 22.72 6.11
C MET A 1 5.48 21.76 7.10
N GLU A 2 6.08 22.20 8.22
CA GLU A 2 6.79 21.31 9.16
C GLU A 2 5.97 20.12 9.67
N SER A 3 4.65 20.25 9.74
CA SER A 3 3.68 19.20 10.09
C SER A 3 3.59 18.04 9.09
N PHE A 4 4.33 18.06 7.98
CA PHE A 4 4.29 17.05 6.91
C PHE A 4 5.65 16.39 6.70
N ILE A 5 5.62 15.15 6.22
CA ILE A 5 6.75 14.43 5.63
C ILE A 5 6.48 14.36 4.13
N LEU A 6 7.44 14.79 3.32
CA LEU A 6 7.42 14.62 1.87
C LEU A 6 8.13 13.31 1.49
N TYR A 7 7.61 12.62 0.47
CA TYR A 7 8.11 11.37 -0.07
C TYR A 7 8.46 11.54 -1.55
N GLU A 8 8.11 10.59 -2.42
CA GLU A 8 8.37 10.67 -3.86
C GLU A 8 7.63 11.83 -4.55
N GLU A 9 8.24 12.34 -5.61
CA GLU A 9 7.57 13.15 -6.63
C GLU A 9 6.60 12.24 -7.42
N ILE A 10 5.33 12.61 -7.45
CA ILE A 10 4.24 11.86 -8.12
C ILE A 10 3.72 12.57 -9.37
N GLY A 11 4.15 13.81 -9.63
CA GLY A 11 3.80 14.56 -10.83
C GLY A 11 4.56 15.88 -10.92
N ARG A 12 4.66 16.42 -12.13
CA ARG A 12 5.35 17.69 -12.42
C ARG A 12 4.61 18.47 -13.50
N GLY A 13 4.44 19.77 -13.27
CA GLY A 13 3.87 20.71 -14.23
C GLY A 13 4.77 21.94 -14.39
N SER A 14 4.31 22.91 -15.20
CA SER A 14 5.02 24.19 -15.35
C SER A 14 5.11 24.91 -13.99
N LYS A 15 6.34 25.10 -13.51
CA LYS A 15 6.67 25.74 -12.22
C LYS A 15 6.09 25.06 -10.97
N THR A 16 5.68 23.79 -11.06
CA THR A 16 5.02 23.04 -9.98
C THR A 16 5.52 21.61 -9.90
N VAL A 17 5.81 21.12 -8.70
CA VAL A 17 6.17 19.72 -8.40
C VAL A 17 5.21 19.17 -7.37
N VAL A 18 4.60 18.02 -7.67
CA VAL A 18 3.64 17.34 -6.79
C VAL A 18 4.37 16.23 -6.06
N TYR A 19 4.44 16.33 -4.74
CA TYR A 19 4.97 15.29 -3.87
C TYR A 19 3.84 14.50 -3.23
N LYS A 20 4.08 13.22 -2.99
CA LYS A 20 3.33 12.48 -1.98
C LYS A 20 3.76 12.96 -0.61
N GLY A 21 2.81 13.20 0.28
CA GLY A 21 3.05 13.59 1.66
C GLY A 21 2.31 12.73 2.67
N ARG A 22 2.69 12.85 3.95
CA ARG A 22 1.93 12.34 5.10
C ARG A 22 1.95 13.38 6.22
N ARG A 23 0.81 13.65 6.86
CA ARG A 23 0.76 14.52 8.05
C ARG A 23 1.42 13.78 9.23
N LYS A 24 2.45 14.39 9.84
CA LYS A 24 3.15 13.87 11.03
C LYS A 24 2.15 13.57 12.16
N GLY A 25 2.45 12.56 12.96
CA GLY A 25 1.52 12.01 13.96
C GLY A 25 0.40 11.12 13.39
N THR A 26 0.11 11.16 12.08
CA THR A 26 -1.01 10.43 11.47
C THR A 26 -0.58 9.41 10.41
N THR A 27 -1.49 8.51 10.04
CA THR A 27 -1.37 7.66 8.84
C THR A 27 -1.92 8.31 7.56
N SER A 28 -2.46 9.53 7.63
CA SER A 28 -3.11 10.22 6.52
C SER A 28 -2.09 10.69 5.47
N PHE A 29 -2.16 10.06 4.29
CA PHE A 29 -1.40 10.46 3.10
C PHE A 29 -2.15 11.53 2.30
N VAL A 30 -1.39 12.41 1.65
CA VAL A 30 -1.86 13.61 0.95
C VAL A 30 -1.02 13.83 -0.31
N ALA A 31 -1.55 14.56 -1.29
CA ALA A 31 -0.74 15.17 -2.35
C ALA A 31 -0.35 16.59 -1.91
N VAL A 32 0.91 16.95 -2.12
CA VAL A 32 1.50 18.24 -1.72
C VAL A 32 2.11 18.90 -2.94
N LEU A 33 1.42 19.88 -3.50
CA LEU A 33 1.86 20.66 -4.64
C LEU A 33 2.77 21.78 -4.15
N CYS A 34 4.06 21.71 -4.46
CA CYS A 34 5.03 22.79 -4.31
C CYS A 34 5.07 23.61 -5.61
N THR A 35 4.84 24.92 -5.54
CA THR A 35 4.88 25.80 -6.71
C THR A 35 5.59 27.12 -6.44
N GLU A 36 6.15 27.73 -7.47
CA GLU A 36 6.75 29.06 -7.36
C GLU A 36 5.72 30.12 -6.95
N LYS A 37 6.11 31.13 -6.16
CA LYS A 37 5.20 32.21 -5.73
C LYS A 37 4.51 32.95 -6.87
N CYS A 38 5.13 33.04 -8.05
CA CYS A 38 4.50 33.67 -9.22
C CYS A 38 3.19 32.99 -9.66
N LYS A 39 2.85 31.79 -9.14
CA LYS A 39 1.58 31.07 -9.28
C LYS A 39 0.52 31.38 -8.19
N ARG A 40 0.71 32.41 -7.36
CA ARG A 40 -0.28 32.80 -6.33
C ARG A 40 -1.71 32.97 -6.88
N PRO A 41 -1.96 33.66 -8.01
CA PRO A 41 -3.32 33.82 -8.55
C PRO A 41 -4.01 32.48 -8.81
N GLU A 42 -3.33 31.54 -9.49
CA GLU A 42 -3.88 30.21 -9.77
C GLU A 42 -4.12 29.37 -8.50
N ILE A 43 -3.25 29.45 -7.49
CA ILE A 43 -3.40 28.70 -6.23
C ILE A 43 -4.50 29.30 -5.36
N THR A 44 -4.55 30.62 -5.17
CA THR A 44 -5.62 31.28 -4.41
C THR A 44 -6.98 31.04 -5.07
N ASN A 45 -7.04 31.00 -6.41
CA ASN A 45 -8.24 30.63 -7.14
C ASN A 45 -8.70 29.19 -6.88
N TRP A 46 -7.78 28.22 -6.87
CA TRP A 46 -8.12 26.85 -6.48
C TRP A 46 -8.64 26.80 -5.04
N VAL A 47 -7.88 27.36 -4.09
CA VAL A 47 -8.22 27.30 -2.65
C VAL A 47 -9.59 27.91 -2.37
N ARG A 48 -9.88 29.13 -2.85
CA ARG A 48 -11.17 29.78 -2.59
C ARG A 48 -12.35 28.94 -3.12
N LEU A 49 -12.21 28.28 -4.27
CA LEU A 49 -13.28 27.49 -4.88
C LEU A 49 -13.46 26.14 -4.18
N THR A 50 -12.40 25.47 -3.71
CA THR A 50 -12.50 24.10 -3.17
C THR A 50 -12.50 24.00 -1.64
N HIS A 51 -12.20 25.07 -0.89
CA HIS A 51 -12.01 24.96 0.58
C HIS A 51 -13.21 24.38 1.33
N GLY A 52 -14.44 24.68 0.90
CA GLY A 52 -15.68 24.17 1.48
C GLY A 52 -16.26 22.93 0.79
N ILE A 53 -15.66 22.46 -0.31
CA ILE A 53 -16.22 21.37 -1.12
C ILE A 53 -15.77 20.01 -0.56
N LYS A 54 -16.75 19.13 -0.33
CA LYS A 54 -16.56 17.71 0.00
C LYS A 54 -17.48 16.87 -0.87
N HIS A 55 -16.93 16.19 -1.87
CA HIS A 55 -17.70 15.36 -2.80
C HIS A 55 -16.83 14.22 -3.33
N LYS A 56 -17.39 13.01 -3.50
CA LYS A 56 -16.61 11.81 -3.87
C LYS A 56 -15.81 11.96 -5.17
N ASN A 57 -16.29 12.81 -6.11
CA ASN A 57 -15.67 13.05 -7.42
C ASN A 57 -14.91 14.39 -7.51
N ILE A 58 -14.52 15.00 -6.39
CA ILE A 58 -13.74 16.24 -6.37
C ILE A 58 -12.58 16.03 -5.40
N VAL A 59 -11.35 16.37 -5.81
CA VAL A 59 -10.16 16.24 -4.96
C VAL A 59 -10.30 17.16 -3.74
N THR A 60 -10.34 16.58 -2.55
CA THR A 60 -10.59 17.29 -1.29
C THR A 60 -9.42 18.20 -0.93
N PHE A 61 -9.72 19.47 -0.64
CA PHE A 61 -8.74 20.40 -0.07
C PHE A 61 -8.47 20.09 1.41
N HIS A 62 -7.24 20.32 1.87
CA HIS A 62 -6.89 20.18 3.29
C HIS A 62 -6.32 21.48 3.88
N GLU A 63 -5.14 21.90 3.42
CA GLU A 63 -4.40 23.03 3.99
C GLU A 63 -3.52 23.68 2.91
N TRP A 64 -3.08 24.92 3.14
CA TRP A 64 -2.04 25.54 2.33
C TRP A 64 -1.10 26.43 3.16
N TYR A 65 0.13 26.55 2.68
CA TYR A 65 1.25 27.19 3.37
C TYR A 65 2.10 28.00 2.40
N GLU A 66 2.84 28.96 2.94
CA GLU A 66 3.85 29.71 2.23
C GLU A 66 5.19 29.58 2.96
N THR A 67 6.27 29.42 2.19
CA THR A 67 7.65 29.52 2.69
C THR A 67 8.36 30.68 1.99
N SER A 68 9.66 30.86 2.24
CA SER A 68 10.46 31.93 1.61
C SER A 68 10.31 31.97 0.08
N ASN A 69 10.36 30.80 -0.59
CA ASN A 69 10.49 30.72 -2.05
C ASN A 69 9.29 30.05 -2.76
N HIS A 70 8.39 29.38 -2.03
CA HIS A 70 7.35 28.53 -2.61
C HIS A 70 6.00 28.65 -1.89
N LEU A 71 4.92 28.44 -2.65
CA LEU A 71 3.58 28.14 -2.14
C LEU A 71 3.40 26.62 -2.11
N TRP A 72 2.66 26.14 -1.11
CA TRP A 72 2.43 24.72 -0.87
C TRP A 72 0.94 24.46 -0.66
N LEU A 73 0.33 23.71 -1.58
CA LEU A 73 -1.08 23.33 -1.54
C LEU A 73 -1.19 21.84 -1.17
N VAL A 74 -1.90 21.54 -0.08
CA VAL A 74 -2.10 20.17 0.43
C VAL A 74 -3.53 19.73 0.15
N VAL A 75 -3.66 18.62 -0.59
CA VAL A 75 -4.93 18.05 -1.03
C VAL A 75 -4.91 16.52 -0.89
N GLU A 76 -6.04 15.89 -1.14
CA GLU A 76 -6.22 14.44 -1.16
C GLU A 76 -5.29 13.71 -2.15
N LEU A 77 -4.83 12.50 -1.78
CA LEU A 77 -3.94 11.68 -2.61
C LEU A 77 -4.72 10.67 -3.49
N CYS A 78 -5.00 11.04 -4.73
CA CYS A 78 -5.46 10.09 -5.75
C CYS A 78 -4.29 9.20 -6.23
N THR A 79 -4.37 7.89 -6.00
CA THR A 79 -3.26 6.94 -6.22
C THR A 79 -3.26 6.23 -7.57
N GLY A 80 -4.34 6.32 -8.35
CA GLY A 80 -4.48 5.67 -9.66
C GLY A 80 -3.90 6.46 -10.84
N GLY A 81 -3.32 7.64 -10.60
CA GLY A 81 -2.79 8.51 -11.66
C GLY A 81 -3.87 9.37 -12.35
N SER A 82 -3.56 9.90 -13.52
CA SER A 82 -4.49 10.69 -14.35
C SER A 82 -5.25 9.83 -15.35
N LEU A 83 -6.46 10.26 -15.73
CA LEU A 83 -7.23 9.62 -16.80
C LEU A 83 -6.49 9.65 -18.15
N GLU A 84 -5.68 10.69 -18.39
CA GLU A 84 -4.70 10.75 -19.49
C GLU A 84 -3.75 9.53 -19.50
N THR A 85 -3.21 9.18 -18.34
CA THR A 85 -2.29 8.05 -18.19
C THR A 85 -3.00 6.72 -18.50
N VAL A 86 -4.26 6.58 -18.10
CA VAL A 86 -5.09 5.39 -18.36
C VAL A 86 -5.40 5.24 -19.85
N ILE A 87 -5.90 6.29 -20.51
CA ILE A 87 -6.20 6.28 -21.96
C ILE A 87 -4.93 6.03 -22.79
N ALA A 88 -3.77 6.52 -22.33
CA ALA A 88 -2.48 6.26 -22.96
C ALA A 88 -1.93 4.83 -22.73
N GLN A 89 -2.40 4.10 -21.72
CA GLN A 89 -1.99 2.72 -21.42
C GLN A 89 -2.89 1.67 -22.08
N ASP A 90 -4.21 1.83 -21.99
CA ASP A 90 -5.20 0.87 -22.53
C ASP A 90 -5.48 1.07 -24.04
N GLU A 91 -4.86 2.11 -24.61
CA GLU A 91 -5.06 2.73 -25.93
C GLU A 91 -6.46 3.31 -26.18
N ASN A 92 -7.50 2.64 -25.71
CA ASN A 92 -8.90 3.09 -25.63
C ASN A 92 -9.68 2.25 -24.59
N LEU A 93 -10.79 2.76 -24.06
CA LEU A 93 -11.59 2.09 -23.03
C LEU A 93 -12.83 1.36 -23.60
N PRO A 94 -13.26 0.22 -23.00
CA PRO A 94 -14.54 -0.43 -23.33
C PRO A 94 -15.74 0.45 -22.96
N GLU A 95 -16.86 0.35 -23.71
CA GLU A 95 -18.01 1.23 -23.51
C GLU A 95 -18.57 1.22 -22.08
N ASP A 96 -18.67 0.06 -21.42
CA ASP A 96 -19.19 0.01 -20.05
C ASP A 96 -18.24 0.65 -19.02
N VAL A 97 -16.93 0.69 -19.28
CA VAL A 97 -15.98 1.48 -18.47
C VAL A 97 -16.14 2.98 -18.75
N VAL A 98 -16.34 3.36 -20.02
CA VAL A 98 -16.67 4.76 -20.39
C VAL A 98 -17.98 5.21 -19.72
N ARG A 99 -18.94 4.30 -19.57
CA ARG A 99 -20.22 4.51 -18.87
C ARG A 99 -20.02 4.71 -17.36
N GLU A 100 -19.25 3.85 -16.71
CA GLU A 100 -18.96 3.94 -15.27
C GLU A 100 -18.18 5.23 -14.93
N PHE A 101 -17.09 5.49 -15.66
CA PHE A 101 -16.29 6.71 -15.53
C PHE A 101 -17.11 7.97 -15.88
N GLY A 102 -17.97 7.90 -16.89
CA GLY A 102 -18.89 8.98 -17.25
C GLY A 102 -19.92 9.30 -16.16
N VAL A 103 -20.35 8.32 -15.36
CA VAL A 103 -21.26 8.55 -14.22
C VAL A 103 -20.56 9.38 -13.14
N ASP A 104 -19.31 9.04 -12.79
CA ASP A 104 -18.51 9.78 -11.81
C ASP A 104 -18.18 11.21 -12.28
N LEU A 105 -17.85 11.38 -13.58
CA LEU A 105 -17.62 12.70 -14.19
C LEU A 105 -18.88 13.57 -14.14
N LEU A 106 -20.06 13.02 -14.47
CA LEU A 106 -21.33 13.74 -14.38
C LEU A 106 -21.70 14.08 -12.93
N ALA A 107 -21.47 13.18 -11.97
CA ALA A 107 -21.75 13.45 -10.56
C ALA A 107 -20.88 14.61 -10.04
N GLY A 108 -19.57 14.60 -10.31
CA GLY A 108 -18.66 15.69 -9.95
C GLY A 108 -19.03 17.03 -10.61
N LEU A 109 -19.25 17.03 -11.92
CA LEU A 109 -19.56 18.26 -12.67
C LEU A 109 -20.95 18.82 -12.31
N CYS A 110 -21.93 17.95 -12.00
CA CYS A 110 -23.25 18.38 -11.52
C CYS A 110 -23.16 19.03 -10.13
N HIS A 111 -22.26 18.55 -9.25
CA HIS A 111 -22.01 19.17 -7.96
C HIS A 111 -21.37 20.56 -8.11
N LEU A 112 -20.38 20.72 -8.99
CA LEU A 112 -19.76 22.03 -9.27
C LEU A 112 -20.76 23.04 -9.82
N HIS A 113 -21.53 22.67 -10.85
CA HIS A 113 -22.54 23.56 -11.44
C HIS A 113 -23.68 23.91 -10.45
N LYS A 114 -24.04 23.02 -9.52
CA LYS A 114 -24.99 23.35 -8.43
C LYS A 114 -24.47 24.39 -7.45
N LEU A 115 -23.15 24.55 -7.34
CA LEU A 115 -22.48 25.59 -6.54
C LEU A 115 -22.18 26.87 -7.35
N GLY A 116 -22.58 26.93 -8.63
CA GLY A 116 -22.26 28.03 -9.54
C GLY A 116 -20.80 28.06 -10.01
N VAL A 117 -20.06 26.97 -9.84
CA VAL A 117 -18.65 26.85 -10.24
C VAL A 117 -18.54 26.15 -11.59
N LEU A 118 -17.90 26.82 -12.55
CA LEU A 118 -17.51 26.29 -13.86
C LEU A 118 -16.07 25.77 -13.78
N PHE A 119 -15.77 24.61 -14.36
CA PHE A 119 -14.44 24.02 -14.35
C PHE A 119 -13.56 24.55 -15.50
N CYS A 120 -14.16 24.93 -16.64
CA CYS A 120 -13.58 25.66 -17.78
C CYS A 120 -12.44 24.97 -18.57
N ASP A 121 -11.79 23.94 -18.01
CA ASP A 121 -10.61 23.27 -18.60
C ASP A 121 -10.65 21.76 -18.35
N ILE A 122 -11.80 21.13 -18.64
CA ILE A 122 -11.98 19.68 -18.53
C ILE A 122 -11.08 18.99 -19.57
N SER A 123 -10.18 18.13 -19.09
CA SER A 123 -9.22 17.39 -19.90
C SER A 123 -8.72 16.14 -19.16
N PRO A 124 -8.25 15.08 -19.83
CA PRO A 124 -7.83 13.83 -19.19
C PRO A 124 -6.72 14.01 -18.13
N ALA A 125 -5.86 15.02 -18.29
CA ALA A 125 -4.78 15.34 -17.35
C ALA A 125 -5.29 15.96 -16.03
N LYS A 126 -6.53 16.49 -16.02
CA LYS A 126 -7.16 17.19 -14.89
C LYS A 126 -8.24 16.37 -14.18
N ILE A 127 -8.33 15.07 -14.51
CA ILE A 127 -9.11 14.07 -13.80
C ILE A 127 -8.14 13.03 -13.24
N LEU A 128 -8.24 12.71 -11.95
CA LEU A 128 -7.43 11.67 -11.30
C LEU A 128 -8.29 10.47 -10.87
N LEU A 129 -7.66 9.31 -10.72
CA LEU A 129 -8.28 8.09 -10.20
C LEU A 129 -7.93 7.86 -8.72
N GLU A 130 -8.93 7.58 -7.90
CA GLU A 130 -8.74 6.94 -6.58
C GLU A 130 -9.02 5.44 -6.67
N GLY A 131 -8.09 4.65 -6.14
CA GLY A 131 -8.24 3.20 -6.06
C GLY A 131 -8.41 2.56 -7.45
N PRO A 132 -9.32 1.57 -7.59
CA PRO A 132 -9.50 0.84 -8.84
C PRO A 132 -10.45 1.52 -9.85
N GLY A 133 -10.99 2.73 -9.60
CA GLY A 133 -11.88 3.35 -10.61
C GLY A 133 -12.60 4.66 -10.29
N THR A 134 -12.56 5.22 -9.07
CA THR A 134 -13.34 6.45 -8.78
C THR A 134 -12.65 7.69 -9.36
N LEU A 135 -13.32 8.39 -10.28
CA LEU A 135 -12.77 9.60 -10.93
C LEU A 135 -13.03 10.87 -10.13
N LYS A 136 -12.03 11.76 -10.06
CA LYS A 136 -12.10 13.05 -9.36
C LYS A 136 -11.54 14.22 -10.16
N PHE A 137 -12.28 15.33 -10.21
CA PHE A 137 -11.78 16.62 -10.74
C PHE A 137 -10.67 17.16 -9.84
N SER A 138 -9.51 17.50 -10.42
CA SER A 138 -8.26 17.63 -9.66
C SER A 138 -7.45 18.91 -9.84
N ASN A 139 -7.92 19.89 -10.63
CA ASN A 139 -7.14 21.11 -10.91
C ASN A 139 -8.04 22.32 -11.18
N PHE A 140 -8.29 23.11 -10.13
CA PHE A 140 -9.20 24.26 -10.16
C PHE A 140 -8.49 25.60 -10.45
N CYS A 141 -7.24 25.59 -10.92
CA CYS A 141 -6.48 26.81 -11.22
C CYS A 141 -7.21 27.77 -12.18
N LEU A 142 -7.98 27.24 -13.13
CA LEU A 142 -8.71 27.98 -14.17
C LEU A 142 -10.24 27.88 -14.03
N ALA A 143 -10.73 27.23 -12.98
CA ALA A 143 -12.15 27.22 -12.65
C ALA A 143 -12.58 28.63 -12.18
N LYS A 144 -13.86 28.96 -12.29
CA LYS A 144 -14.40 30.27 -11.87
C LYS A 144 -15.86 30.17 -11.47
N VAL A 145 -16.40 31.22 -10.85
CA VAL A 145 -17.85 31.36 -10.64
C VAL A 145 -18.50 31.80 -11.97
N GLU A 146 -19.72 31.34 -12.26
CA GLU A 146 -20.46 31.75 -13.45
C GLU A 146 -20.68 33.28 -13.47
N GLY A 147 -20.32 33.93 -14.59
CA GLY A 147 -20.33 35.39 -14.74
C GLY A 147 -19.12 36.15 -14.15
N GLU A 148 -18.13 35.46 -13.58
CA GLU A 148 -16.92 36.09 -13.02
C GLU A 148 -15.84 36.37 -14.09
N ASN A 149 -15.17 37.53 -14.02
CA ASN A 149 -13.95 37.76 -14.81
C ASN A 149 -12.71 37.27 -14.08
N LEU A 150 -12.17 36.12 -14.51
CA LEU A 150 -10.97 35.54 -13.91
C LEU A 150 -9.68 36.36 -14.21
N GLU A 151 -9.65 37.15 -15.30
CA GLU A 151 -8.53 38.06 -15.58
C GLU A 151 -8.41 39.15 -14.49
N ASP A 152 -9.54 39.73 -14.06
CA ASP A 152 -9.56 40.76 -13.00
C ASP A 152 -9.25 40.16 -11.62
N PHE A 153 -9.74 38.95 -11.30
CA PHE A 153 -9.36 38.26 -10.06
C PHE A 153 -7.86 37.97 -10.01
N PHE A 154 -7.25 37.55 -11.14
CA PHE A 154 -5.80 37.33 -11.21
C PHE A 154 -4.99 38.62 -11.07
N ALA A 155 -5.50 39.77 -11.54
CA ALA A 155 -4.88 41.07 -11.33
C ALA A 155 -4.87 41.44 -9.84
N LEU A 156 -6.02 41.39 -9.17
CA LEU A 156 -6.16 41.74 -7.74
C LEU A 156 -5.22 40.91 -6.84
N VAL A 157 -5.10 39.60 -7.08
CA VAL A 157 -4.20 38.73 -6.29
C VAL A 157 -2.71 38.97 -6.60
N ALA A 158 -2.37 39.54 -7.76
CA ALA A 158 -0.99 39.92 -8.10
C ALA A 158 -0.59 41.29 -7.54
N GLU A 159 -1.54 42.23 -7.44
CA GLU A 159 -1.29 43.59 -6.94
C GLU A 159 -0.97 43.63 -5.44
N GLU A 160 -1.51 42.72 -4.61
CA GLU A 160 -1.19 42.62 -3.17
C GLU A 160 0.29 42.34 -2.85
N GLU A 161 1.10 41.82 -3.79
CA GLU A 161 2.51 41.46 -3.54
C GLU A 161 3.54 42.57 -3.86
N GLY A 162 3.10 43.77 -4.26
CA GLY A 162 3.99 44.94 -4.36
C GLY A 162 4.94 44.98 -5.57
N GLY A 163 4.61 44.27 -6.66
CA GLY A 163 5.35 44.32 -7.93
C GLY A 163 5.06 45.61 -8.72
N GLY A 164 5.72 46.72 -8.38
CA GLY A 164 5.47 48.03 -8.97
C GLY A 164 6.03 48.26 -10.38
N ASP A 165 5.45 47.62 -11.41
CA ASP A 165 5.72 47.93 -12.83
C ASP A 165 4.41 48.01 -13.67
N SER A 166 4.48 48.80 -14.73
CA SER A 166 3.48 49.18 -15.74
C SER A 166 2.32 48.19 -16.01
N GLY A 167 1.12 48.58 -15.55
CA GLY A 167 -0.10 47.77 -15.55
C GLY A 167 -0.69 47.32 -16.91
N GLU A 168 -0.24 47.87 -18.05
CA GLU A 168 -0.64 47.35 -19.37
C GLU A 168 0.09 46.05 -19.74
N SER A 169 1.36 45.92 -19.36
CA SER A 169 2.17 44.72 -19.63
C SER A 169 1.63 43.49 -18.87
N ILE A 170 1.13 43.73 -17.66
CA ILE A 170 0.57 42.73 -16.76
C ILE A 170 -0.71 42.11 -17.36
N LYS A 171 -1.65 42.93 -17.87
CA LYS A 171 -2.91 42.45 -18.47
C LYS A 171 -2.70 41.58 -19.71
N MET A 172 -1.80 41.99 -20.61
CA MET A 172 -1.42 41.19 -21.80
C MET A 172 -0.87 39.81 -21.40
N ASN A 173 -0.09 39.73 -20.32
CA ASN A 173 0.50 38.49 -19.83
C ASN A 173 -0.54 37.58 -19.15
N MET A 174 -1.46 38.16 -18.36
CA MET A 174 -2.56 37.44 -17.70
C MET A 174 -3.52 36.79 -18.69
N LYS A 175 -3.85 37.45 -19.80
CA LYS A 175 -4.70 36.91 -20.88
C LYS A 175 -4.16 35.63 -21.55
N ASN A 176 -2.87 35.33 -21.39
CA ASN A 176 -2.28 34.06 -21.81
C ASN A 176 -2.16 33.02 -20.69
N ARG A 177 -2.30 33.42 -19.42
CA ARG A 177 -2.31 32.51 -18.25
C ARG A 177 -3.69 31.88 -18.00
N VAL A 178 -4.77 32.52 -18.46
CA VAL A 178 -6.17 32.07 -18.26
C VAL A 178 -6.61 31.04 -19.32
N LYS A 179 -5.83 30.82 -20.40
CA LYS A 179 -6.19 29.89 -21.48
C LYS A 179 -5.90 28.43 -21.10
N GLY A 180 -6.97 27.65 -20.99
CA GLY A 180 -6.93 26.18 -20.86
C GLY A 180 -6.59 25.47 -22.18
N SER A 181 -6.82 24.15 -22.22
CA SER A 181 -6.53 23.31 -23.38
C SER A 181 -7.52 23.54 -24.52
N LEU A 182 -7.02 24.08 -25.64
CA LEU A 182 -7.82 24.38 -26.83
C LEU A 182 -8.52 23.14 -27.44
N VAL A 183 -7.95 21.94 -27.24
CA VAL A 183 -8.45 20.67 -27.80
C VAL A 183 -9.87 20.31 -27.33
N TYR A 184 -10.22 20.68 -26.10
CA TYR A 184 -11.52 20.37 -25.49
C TYR A 184 -12.47 21.58 -25.51
N MET A 185 -12.01 22.75 -25.95
CA MET A 185 -12.69 24.03 -25.77
C MET A 185 -13.86 24.22 -26.75
N ALA A 186 -14.96 24.81 -26.27
CA ALA A 186 -16.21 24.90 -27.04
C ALA A 186 -16.16 25.93 -28.19
N PRO A 187 -16.89 25.71 -29.31
CA PRO A 187 -16.86 26.58 -30.48
C PRO A 187 -17.29 28.03 -30.21
N GLU A 188 -18.18 28.26 -29.25
CA GLU A 188 -18.55 29.60 -28.79
C GLU A 188 -17.42 30.34 -28.07
N ILE A 189 -16.56 29.64 -27.31
CA ILE A 189 -15.36 30.24 -26.67
C ILE A 189 -14.32 30.60 -27.72
N MET A 190 -14.16 29.76 -28.76
CA MET A 190 -13.34 30.10 -29.94
C MET A 190 -13.84 31.35 -30.67
N ARG A 191 -15.13 31.69 -30.55
CA ARG A 191 -15.76 32.91 -31.09
C ARG A 191 -15.75 34.09 -30.09
N GLY A 192 -15.17 33.92 -28.91
CA GLY A 192 -15.06 34.98 -27.88
C GLY A 192 -16.25 35.12 -26.94
N ALA A 193 -17.14 34.13 -26.86
CA ALA A 193 -18.10 34.02 -25.75
C ALA A 193 -17.38 33.65 -24.44
N ASP A 194 -18.07 33.84 -23.31
CA ASP A 194 -17.59 33.43 -21.99
C ASP A 194 -18.03 31.99 -21.64
N PHE A 195 -17.33 31.37 -20.69
CA PHE A 195 -17.63 30.03 -20.17
C PHE A 195 -18.99 29.96 -19.49
N SER A 196 -19.66 28.81 -19.65
CA SER A 196 -20.98 28.52 -19.09
C SER A 196 -21.15 27.04 -18.82
N VAL A 197 -22.24 26.66 -18.18
CA VAL A 197 -22.61 25.24 -17.96
C VAL A 197 -22.62 24.42 -19.27
N THR A 198 -22.99 25.01 -20.42
CA THR A 198 -23.01 24.30 -21.71
C THR A 198 -21.61 24.12 -22.33
N THR A 199 -20.63 24.96 -21.98
CA THR A 199 -19.25 24.81 -22.50
C THR A 199 -18.52 23.67 -21.81
N ASP A 200 -18.76 23.45 -20.52
CA ASP A 200 -18.21 22.30 -19.79
C ASP A 200 -18.88 20.98 -20.23
N LEU A 201 -20.16 20.99 -20.60
CA LEU A 201 -20.82 19.82 -21.19
C LEU A 201 -20.25 19.45 -22.58
N TRP A 202 -19.82 20.43 -23.39
CA TRP A 202 -19.07 20.15 -24.62
C TRP A 202 -17.72 19.49 -24.32
N SER A 203 -16.95 20.04 -23.37
CA SER A 203 -15.65 19.49 -22.98
C SER A 203 -15.76 18.07 -22.43
N LEU A 204 -16.85 17.75 -21.71
CA LEU A 204 -17.19 16.39 -21.29
C LEU A 204 -17.51 15.48 -22.49
N GLY A 205 -18.18 15.97 -23.53
CA GLY A 205 -18.38 15.24 -24.78
C GLY A 205 -17.06 14.87 -25.45
N CYS A 206 -16.12 15.83 -25.54
CA CYS A 206 -14.77 15.56 -26.07
C CYS A 206 -14.02 14.51 -25.23
N LEU A 207 -14.14 14.56 -23.91
CA LEU A 207 -13.51 13.60 -22.99
C LEU A 207 -14.10 12.18 -23.14
N LEU A 208 -15.43 12.03 -23.19
CA LEU A 208 -16.09 10.73 -23.39
C LEU A 208 -15.77 10.13 -24.77
N TYR A 209 -15.67 10.96 -25.80
CA TYR A 209 -15.22 10.56 -27.13
C TYR A 209 -13.79 10.01 -27.11
N GLU A 210 -12.87 10.70 -26.42
CA GLU A 210 -11.47 10.29 -26.31
C GLU A 210 -11.30 9.03 -25.47
N MET A 211 -12.04 8.89 -24.38
CA MET A 211 -12.05 7.67 -23.57
C MET A 211 -12.40 6.44 -24.42
N PHE A 212 -13.39 6.52 -25.32
CA PHE A 212 -13.78 5.39 -26.16
C PHE A 212 -12.87 5.15 -27.38
N SER A 213 -12.36 6.21 -28.01
CA SER A 213 -11.59 6.12 -29.28
C SER A 213 -10.07 6.21 -29.13
N GLY A 214 -9.58 6.65 -27.97
CA GLY A 214 -8.17 6.87 -27.69
C GLY A 214 -7.59 8.19 -28.21
N LYS A 215 -8.41 9.10 -28.73
CA LYS A 215 -8.01 10.41 -29.29
C LYS A 215 -9.16 11.43 -29.18
N PRO A 216 -8.89 12.74 -29.04
CA PRO A 216 -9.95 13.75 -29.04
C PRO A 216 -10.68 13.81 -30.39
N PRO A 217 -11.93 14.32 -30.44
CA PRO A 217 -12.70 14.42 -31.69
C PRO A 217 -12.09 15.39 -32.71
N PHE A 218 -11.39 16.43 -32.24
CA PHE A 218 -10.72 17.42 -33.07
C PHE A 218 -9.24 17.47 -32.71
N PHE A 219 -8.36 17.37 -33.71
CA PHE A 219 -6.91 17.43 -33.51
C PHE A 219 -6.19 18.02 -34.74
N SER A 220 -5.16 18.84 -34.48
CA SER A 220 -4.05 19.16 -35.39
C SER A 220 -2.84 19.62 -34.57
N GLU A 221 -1.64 19.50 -35.15
CA GLU A 221 -0.41 20.17 -34.69
C GLU A 221 -0.46 21.70 -34.91
N SER A 222 -1.33 22.16 -35.81
CA SER A 222 -1.53 23.57 -36.16
C SER A 222 -2.73 24.16 -35.41
N ILE A 223 -2.50 25.17 -34.57
CA ILE A 223 -3.58 25.83 -33.81
C ILE A 223 -4.67 26.42 -34.73
N PRO A 224 -4.37 27.15 -35.82
CA PRO A 224 -5.40 27.63 -36.75
C PRO A 224 -6.28 26.51 -37.33
N GLU A 225 -5.68 25.37 -37.71
CA GLU A 225 -6.42 24.21 -38.25
C GLU A 225 -7.28 23.53 -37.17
N LEU A 226 -6.76 23.41 -35.94
CA LEU A 226 -7.54 22.90 -34.80
C LEU A 226 -8.77 23.79 -34.53
N VAL A 227 -8.60 25.11 -34.59
CA VAL A 227 -9.71 26.07 -34.45
C VAL A 227 -10.70 25.93 -35.61
N GLU A 228 -10.24 25.82 -36.85
CA GLU A 228 -11.08 25.60 -38.02
C GLU A 228 -11.93 24.33 -37.89
N LYS A 229 -11.33 23.21 -37.46
CA LYS A 229 -12.04 21.95 -37.18
C LYS A 229 -13.06 22.07 -36.06
N ILE A 230 -12.68 22.68 -34.93
CA ILE A 230 -13.62 22.92 -33.81
C ILE A 230 -14.81 23.78 -34.27
N LEU A 231 -14.58 24.77 -35.14
CA LEU A 231 -15.64 25.65 -35.64
C LEU A 231 -16.51 25.06 -36.76
N HIS A 232 -15.97 24.18 -37.62
CA HIS A 232 -16.58 23.82 -38.91
C HIS A 232 -16.59 22.32 -39.29
N GLU A 233 -15.75 21.46 -38.71
CA GLU A 233 -15.74 20.01 -39.02
C GLU A 233 -16.65 19.26 -38.05
N ASP A 234 -17.58 18.43 -38.54
CA ASP A 234 -18.41 17.58 -37.67
C ASP A 234 -17.62 16.33 -37.23
N PRO A 235 -17.74 15.90 -35.96
CA PRO A 235 -16.97 14.78 -35.46
C PRO A 235 -17.44 13.47 -36.09
N LEU A 236 -16.51 12.72 -36.70
CA LEU A 236 -16.77 11.34 -37.14
C LEU A 236 -17.19 10.47 -35.93
N PRO A 237 -18.01 9.43 -36.10
CA PRO A 237 -18.34 8.51 -35.00
C PRO A 237 -17.06 7.93 -34.36
N PRO A 238 -16.98 7.81 -33.02
CA PRO A 238 -15.75 7.39 -32.36
C PRO A 238 -15.42 5.93 -32.68
N VAL A 239 -14.27 5.72 -33.32
CA VAL A 239 -13.73 4.39 -33.65
C VAL A 239 -12.49 4.13 -32.77
N PRO A 240 -12.40 2.97 -32.09
CA PRO A 240 -11.19 2.54 -31.38
C PRO A 240 -9.95 2.52 -32.29
N LYS A 241 -8.75 2.68 -31.71
CA LYS A 241 -7.48 2.49 -32.44
C LYS A 241 -7.31 1.06 -32.95
N ASP A 242 -7.71 0.09 -32.13
CA ASP A 242 -7.73 -1.33 -32.46
C ASP A 242 -9.04 -1.68 -33.23
N PRO A 243 -8.98 -1.99 -34.53
CA PRO A 243 -10.16 -2.26 -35.34
C PRO A 243 -10.83 -3.63 -35.04
N SER A 244 -10.24 -4.45 -34.17
CA SER A 244 -10.86 -5.69 -33.69
C SER A 244 -11.85 -5.47 -32.54
N ARG A 245 -11.81 -4.31 -31.87
CA ARG A 245 -12.69 -3.99 -30.74
C ARG A 245 -14.11 -3.60 -31.21
N PRO A 246 -15.14 -3.77 -30.37
CA PRO A 246 -16.50 -3.36 -30.69
C PRO A 246 -16.60 -1.86 -31.04
N LYS A 247 -17.48 -1.54 -31.99
CA LYS A 247 -17.87 -0.16 -32.31
C LYS A 247 -18.76 0.42 -31.20
N ALA A 248 -18.79 1.74 -31.08
CA ALA A 248 -19.69 2.45 -30.16
C ALA A 248 -21.17 2.06 -30.41
N SER A 249 -21.96 1.93 -29.34
CA SER A 249 -23.40 1.78 -29.45
C SER A 249 -24.06 3.02 -30.03
N THR A 250 -25.30 2.84 -30.52
CA THR A 250 -26.18 3.96 -30.92
C THR A 250 -26.36 4.98 -29.80
N ASP A 251 -26.39 4.52 -28.55
CA ASP A 251 -26.62 5.36 -27.38
C ASP A 251 -25.37 6.22 -27.07
N LEU A 252 -24.16 5.65 -27.18
CA LEU A 252 -22.94 6.44 -27.05
C LEU A 252 -22.80 7.46 -28.18
N VAL A 253 -23.09 7.07 -29.43
CA VAL A 253 -23.04 8.00 -30.58
C VAL A 253 -24.06 9.12 -30.43
N HIS A 254 -25.31 8.82 -30.04
CA HIS A 254 -26.36 9.82 -29.84
C HIS A 254 -26.11 10.73 -28.62
N LEU A 255 -25.46 10.22 -27.56
CA LEU A 255 -25.00 11.04 -26.44
C LEU A 255 -23.93 12.05 -26.89
N LEU A 256 -22.96 11.58 -27.69
CA LEU A 256 -21.87 12.42 -28.17
C LEU A 256 -22.34 13.46 -29.20
N ASP A 257 -23.24 13.11 -30.11
CA ASP A 257 -23.89 14.05 -31.04
C ASP A 257 -24.61 15.18 -30.28
N GLY A 258 -25.37 14.85 -29.23
CA GLY A 258 -26.04 15.84 -28.39
C GLY A 258 -25.10 16.72 -27.55
N LEU A 259 -23.93 16.20 -27.12
CA LEU A 259 -22.92 16.98 -26.39
C LEU A 259 -22.01 17.81 -27.32
N LEU A 260 -21.77 17.36 -28.55
CA LEU A 260 -20.87 17.99 -29.53
C LEU A 260 -21.59 18.85 -30.58
N GLN A 261 -22.80 19.34 -30.26
CA GLN A 261 -23.47 20.37 -31.06
C GLN A 261 -22.69 21.68 -31.07
N LYS A 262 -22.39 22.19 -32.27
CA LYS A 262 -21.63 23.43 -32.54
C LYS A 262 -22.34 24.72 -32.10
N GLU A 263 -23.66 24.65 -31.94
CA GLU A 263 -24.51 25.70 -31.37
C GLU A 263 -24.89 25.32 -29.93
N PRO A 264 -24.56 26.12 -28.91
CA PRO A 264 -24.87 25.78 -27.51
C PRO A 264 -26.37 25.68 -27.21
N GLN A 265 -27.23 26.31 -28.02
CA GLN A 265 -28.70 26.24 -27.89
C GLN A 265 -29.30 24.91 -28.40
N LYS A 266 -28.55 24.15 -29.20
CA LYS A 266 -28.93 22.80 -29.68
C LYS A 266 -28.31 21.68 -28.83
N ARG A 267 -27.27 22.00 -28.05
CA ARG A 267 -26.54 21.07 -27.20
C ARG A 267 -27.40 20.57 -26.04
N PHE A 268 -27.20 19.32 -25.62
CA PHE A 268 -27.95 18.74 -24.51
C PHE A 268 -27.78 19.54 -23.22
N THR A 269 -28.92 19.87 -22.60
CA THR A 269 -28.99 20.42 -21.24
C THR A 269 -28.77 19.32 -20.19
N TRP A 270 -28.49 19.72 -18.94
CA TRP A 270 -28.36 18.78 -17.81
C TRP A 270 -29.50 17.75 -17.68
N SER A 271 -30.74 18.12 -18.04
CA SER A 271 -31.88 17.19 -18.04
C SER A 271 -31.72 16.12 -19.12
N GLY A 272 -31.42 16.52 -20.36
CA GLY A 272 -31.21 15.61 -21.48
C GLY A 272 -30.02 14.68 -21.25
N VAL A 273 -28.91 15.20 -20.70
CA VAL A 273 -27.73 14.38 -20.37
C VAL A 273 -28.03 13.36 -19.28
N ARG A 274 -28.64 13.75 -18.13
CA ARG A 274 -28.91 12.82 -17.02
C ARG A 274 -30.00 11.78 -17.34
N GLN A 275 -30.92 12.09 -18.25
CA GLN A 275 -32.00 11.18 -18.67
C GLN A 275 -31.61 10.28 -19.85
N HIS A 276 -30.41 10.42 -20.40
CA HIS A 276 -30.00 9.70 -21.62
C HIS A 276 -29.91 8.17 -21.39
N PRO A 277 -30.44 7.33 -22.31
CA PRO A 277 -30.46 5.87 -22.15
C PRO A 277 -29.07 5.24 -21.97
N PHE A 278 -28.01 5.90 -22.47
CA PHE A 278 -26.62 5.47 -22.28
C PHE A 278 -26.27 5.19 -20.80
N TRP A 279 -26.87 5.90 -19.84
CA TRP A 279 -26.59 5.73 -18.42
C TRP A 279 -27.30 4.53 -17.76
N LYS A 280 -28.07 3.74 -18.52
CA LYS A 280 -28.79 2.53 -18.04
C LYS A 280 -29.59 2.75 -16.74
N GLY A 281 -30.11 3.96 -16.53
CA GLY A 281 -30.90 4.36 -15.36
C GLY A 281 -30.13 4.83 -14.11
N ALA A 282 -28.80 4.94 -14.17
CA ALA A 282 -27.96 5.27 -13.00
C ALA A 282 -28.41 6.52 -12.21
N PHE A 283 -28.88 7.57 -12.89
CA PHE A 283 -29.28 8.84 -12.30
C PHE A 283 -30.76 8.95 -11.87
N VAL A 284 -31.55 7.88 -12.04
CA VAL A 284 -33.00 7.90 -11.81
C VAL A 284 -33.35 7.68 -10.33
N ARG A 285 -32.54 6.92 -9.57
CA ARG A 285 -32.81 6.60 -8.16
C ARG A 285 -32.58 7.75 -7.18
N GLU A 286 -31.66 8.67 -7.49
CA GLU A 286 -31.34 9.83 -6.63
C GLU A 286 -32.55 10.76 -6.37
N ALA A 287 -33.57 10.75 -7.25
CA ALA A 287 -34.74 11.59 -7.10
C ALA A 287 -35.71 11.13 -5.99
N THR A 288 -35.71 9.84 -5.64
CA THR A 288 -36.66 9.23 -4.69
C THR A 288 -36.16 9.15 -3.24
N GLU A 289 -34.86 9.31 -2.99
CA GLU A 289 -34.26 9.14 -1.65
C GLU A 289 -34.14 10.49 -0.89
N SER A 290 -34.53 11.60 -1.50
CA SER A 290 -34.44 12.95 -0.92
C SER A 290 -35.64 13.40 -0.06
N SER A 291 -36.53 12.46 0.33
CA SER A 291 -37.81 12.80 0.95
C SER A 291 -38.32 11.83 2.04
N VAL A 292 -37.44 11.08 2.71
CA VAL A 292 -37.80 10.35 3.95
C VAL A 292 -36.65 10.36 4.97
N GLU A 293 -36.64 11.35 5.86
CA GLU A 293 -36.05 11.23 7.20
C GLU A 293 -37.11 11.66 8.23
N GLU A 294 -37.89 10.68 8.71
CA GLU A 294 -38.70 10.83 9.94
C GLU A 294 -38.20 9.85 11.00
N LEU A 295 -38.38 10.24 12.26
CA LEU A 295 -37.82 9.56 13.43
C LEU A 295 -38.48 8.19 13.68
N PRO A 296 -37.74 7.19 14.21
CA PRO A 296 -38.30 5.87 14.51
C PRO A 296 -39.25 5.94 15.72
N ALA A 297 -40.56 6.03 15.44
CA ALA A 297 -41.60 6.00 16.46
C ALA A 297 -41.74 4.62 17.10
N SER A 298 -41.67 4.55 18.43
CA SER A 298 -42.05 3.36 19.19
C SER A 298 -43.58 3.27 19.37
N SER A 299 -44.08 2.05 19.54
CA SER A 299 -45.50 1.75 19.78
C SER A 299 -45.54 0.50 20.68
N ARG A 300 -46.41 0.31 21.67
CA ARG A 300 -47.67 0.92 22.17
C ARG A 300 -47.69 0.69 23.70
N SER A 301 -48.57 1.19 24.57
CA SER A 301 -49.81 2.02 24.54
C SER A 301 -50.04 2.57 25.96
N THR A 302 -50.80 3.66 26.20
CA THR A 302 -52.27 3.65 26.42
C THR A 302 -52.83 5.08 26.64
N LYS A 303 -54.16 5.22 26.43
CA LYS A 303 -55.18 6.12 27.06
C LYS A 303 -54.73 7.26 28.01
N GLU A 304 -55.36 8.43 28.16
CA GLU A 304 -56.49 9.22 27.59
C GLU A 304 -56.46 10.60 28.34
N GLY A 305 -57.01 11.76 27.94
CA GLY A 305 -57.76 12.23 26.76
C GLY A 305 -58.29 13.69 26.99
N SER A 306 -59.15 14.23 26.10
CA SER A 306 -59.90 15.53 26.18
C SER A 306 -59.14 16.87 25.93
N GLY A 307 -59.94 17.93 25.65
CA GLY A 307 -59.60 19.37 25.45
C GLY A 307 -60.87 20.20 25.77
N PRO A 308 -61.20 21.37 25.15
CA PRO A 308 -60.44 22.26 24.24
C PRO A 308 -60.66 23.80 24.53
N GLN A 309 -60.35 24.69 23.56
CA GLN A 309 -60.99 26.00 23.21
C GLN A 309 -60.10 27.25 23.04
N ASP A 310 -60.66 28.22 22.30
CA ASP A 310 -60.11 29.38 21.55
C ASP A 310 -61.17 30.54 21.67
N PRO A 311 -61.19 31.68 20.93
CA PRO A 311 -60.17 32.65 20.46
C PRO A 311 -60.55 34.14 20.80
N LYS A 312 -59.75 35.17 20.38
CA LYS A 312 -60.16 36.34 19.53
C LYS A 312 -59.28 37.63 19.54
N GLU A 313 -59.30 38.31 18.38
CA GLU A 313 -58.86 39.68 18.01
C GLU A 313 -59.97 40.76 18.29
N PRO A 314 -59.96 42.07 17.86
CA PRO A 314 -59.10 42.77 16.86
C PRO A 314 -58.74 44.29 16.98
N ALA A 315 -57.68 44.66 16.22
CA ALA A 315 -57.44 45.84 15.34
C ALA A 315 -57.78 47.32 15.73
N GLN A 316 -56.91 48.27 15.29
CA GLN A 316 -57.18 49.16 14.12
C GLN A 316 -55.97 50.06 13.72
N HIS A 317 -56.03 50.70 12.54
CA HIS A 317 -54.92 51.37 11.83
C HIS A 317 -55.39 52.61 11.05
N PRO A 318 -54.49 53.57 10.72
CA PRO A 318 -54.59 54.42 9.53
C PRO A 318 -53.38 54.26 8.58
N LEU A 319 -53.35 55.00 7.45
CA LEU A 319 -52.61 54.66 6.22
C LEU A 319 -52.09 55.89 5.43
N GLY A 320 -50.97 55.74 4.69
CA GLY A 320 -50.65 56.59 3.52
C GLY A 320 -49.14 56.72 3.15
N GLY A 321 -48.68 56.36 1.95
CA GLY A 321 -49.32 55.52 0.92
C GLY A 321 -48.66 55.51 -0.48
N ARG A 322 -48.84 54.38 -1.19
CA ARG A 322 -48.71 54.14 -2.67
C ARG A 322 -47.30 54.24 -3.30
N SER A 323 -46.96 53.50 -4.37
CA SER A 323 -47.78 52.66 -5.29
C SER A 323 -47.07 51.40 -5.83
N THR A 324 -47.85 50.32 -6.05
CA THR A 324 -47.73 49.26 -7.11
C THR A 324 -46.37 48.62 -7.48
N GLY A 325 -46.21 47.29 -7.59
CA GLY A 325 -47.14 46.19 -7.27
C GLY A 325 -46.72 44.80 -7.80
N HIS A 326 -47.09 43.74 -7.04
CA HIS A 326 -47.16 42.30 -7.34
C HIS A 326 -45.90 41.40 -7.57
N ARG A 327 -45.99 40.23 -6.91
CA ARG A 327 -45.28 38.94 -7.14
C ARG A 327 -43.75 38.91 -7.09
N ALA A 328 -43.22 38.78 -5.86
CA ALA A 328 -41.90 38.20 -5.62
C ALA A 328 -41.93 36.65 -5.67
N ALA A 329 -40.77 36.05 -6.00
CA ALA A 329 -40.56 34.60 -6.09
C ALA A 329 -40.02 34.00 -4.76
N PRO A 330 -39.86 32.66 -4.64
CA PRO A 330 -39.16 32.03 -3.53
C PRO A 330 -37.72 32.54 -3.38
N ARG A 331 -37.17 32.49 -2.15
CA ARG A 331 -35.85 33.05 -1.81
C ARG A 331 -34.70 32.25 -2.46
N PRO A 332 -33.59 32.91 -2.84
CA PRO A 332 -32.44 32.25 -3.46
C PRO A 332 -31.55 31.49 -2.47
N SER A 333 -30.78 30.54 -3.02
CA SER A 333 -29.65 29.85 -2.39
C SER A 333 -28.56 30.82 -1.88
N PRO A 334 -27.70 30.43 -0.93
CA PRO A 334 -26.63 31.30 -0.43
C PRO A 334 -25.61 31.59 -1.54
N THR A 335 -25.47 32.87 -1.90
CA THR A 335 -24.43 33.32 -2.84
C THR A 335 -23.07 33.34 -2.16
N LEU A 336 -22.07 32.68 -2.76
CA LEU A 336 -20.65 32.81 -2.41
C LEU A 336 -20.14 34.21 -2.78
N LYS A 337 -20.46 35.22 -1.96
CA LYS A 337 -19.84 36.54 -2.01
C LYS A 337 -18.67 36.59 -1.05
N LEU A 338 -17.51 37.03 -1.55
CA LEU A 338 -16.28 37.15 -0.79
C LEU A 338 -16.27 38.45 0.01
N GLU A 339 -16.47 38.37 1.33
CA GLU A 339 -16.06 39.44 2.23
C GLU A 339 -14.60 39.20 2.67
N HIS A 340 -13.79 40.26 2.64
CA HIS A 340 -12.37 40.31 3.04
C HIS A 340 -11.40 39.22 2.48
N PRO A 341 -10.60 39.55 1.43
CA PRO A 341 -9.49 38.69 0.97
C PRO A 341 -8.45 38.31 2.03
N ALA A 342 -8.39 39.03 3.16
CA ALA A 342 -7.43 38.82 4.24
C ALA A 342 -7.52 37.43 4.92
N GLU A 343 -8.68 36.77 4.89
CA GLU A 343 -8.84 35.41 5.43
C GLU A 343 -8.21 34.34 4.53
N LEU A 344 -8.09 34.60 3.23
CA LEU A 344 -7.45 33.73 2.25
C LEU A 344 -5.92 33.92 2.22
N ARG A 345 -5.27 33.89 3.39
CA ARG A 345 -3.81 33.94 3.51
C ARG A 345 -3.20 32.59 3.91
N PRO A 346 -2.11 32.15 3.26
CA PRO A 346 -1.45 30.89 3.59
C PRO A 346 -0.78 30.98 4.97
N ARG A 347 -0.78 29.88 5.73
CA ARG A 347 -0.22 29.87 7.10
C ARG A 347 1.31 30.06 7.07
N SER A 348 1.79 31.14 7.68
CA SER A 348 3.23 31.42 7.88
C SER A 348 3.82 30.61 9.05
N ALA A 349 5.12 30.33 8.99
CA ALA A 349 5.81 29.48 9.97
C ALA A 349 6.46 30.29 11.12
N SER A 350 5.67 30.68 12.13
CA SER A 350 6.18 31.16 13.42
C SER A 350 5.12 31.09 14.53
N GLY A 351 5.53 30.64 15.73
CA GLY A 351 4.67 30.51 16.91
C GLY A 351 3.83 29.23 16.96
N GLY A 352 3.57 28.70 18.17
CA GLY A 352 2.73 27.52 18.34
C GLY A 352 2.48 27.10 19.80
N GLN A 353 1.43 26.33 19.99
CA GLN A 353 1.08 25.46 21.12
C GLN A 353 0.19 24.33 20.55
N PRO A 354 0.12 23.13 21.18
CA PRO A 354 -0.66 22.02 20.67
C PRO A 354 -2.12 22.08 21.16
N ASN A 355 -3.02 21.45 20.41
CA ASN A 355 -4.24 20.88 20.98
C ASN A 355 -4.60 19.61 20.19
N GLU A 356 -5.14 18.60 20.87
CA GLU A 356 -5.22 17.23 20.34
C GLU A 356 -6.64 16.80 19.92
N SER A 357 -6.66 15.82 19.01
CA SER A 357 -7.61 14.71 18.93
C SER A 357 -9.11 14.98 19.11
N LEU A 358 -9.86 14.92 18.00
CA LEU A 358 -11.22 14.38 18.04
C LEU A 358 -11.52 13.53 16.79
N PHE A 359 -11.16 12.25 16.89
CA PHE A 359 -11.71 11.15 16.09
C PHE A 359 -12.15 10.06 17.06
N LEU A 360 -13.43 9.71 17.06
CA LEU A 360 -13.91 8.47 17.69
C LEU A 360 -13.96 7.33 16.67
N LEU A 361 -13.93 6.10 17.17
CA LEU A 361 -13.53 4.89 16.46
C LEU A 361 -14.67 3.87 16.30
N SER A 362 -14.38 2.82 15.51
CA SER A 362 -15.08 1.53 15.42
C SER A 362 -16.37 1.54 14.57
N SER A 363 -16.58 0.71 13.55
CA SER A 363 -16.32 -0.74 13.33
C SER A 363 -17.24 -1.68 14.13
N ARG A 364 -18.15 -2.41 13.45
CA ARG A 364 -18.12 -3.88 13.21
C ARG A 364 -19.41 -4.39 12.49
N PRO A 365 -19.50 -5.67 12.01
CA PRO A 365 -20.37 -6.01 10.87
C PRO A 365 -21.32 -7.24 11.00
N THR A 366 -22.07 -7.53 9.93
CA THR A 366 -22.80 -8.81 9.59
C THR A 366 -24.09 -9.15 10.37
N PRO A 367 -24.89 -10.17 9.98
CA PRO A 367 -25.04 -10.89 8.68
C PRO A 367 -26.51 -10.99 8.17
N ARG A 368 -26.74 -11.43 6.90
CA ARG A 368 -27.62 -12.59 6.54
C ARG A 368 -27.84 -12.84 5.02
N THR A 369 -27.82 -14.13 4.68
CA THR A 369 -28.51 -14.93 3.62
C THR A 369 -29.55 -14.27 2.68
N SER A 370 -29.79 -14.70 1.43
CA SER A 370 -29.24 -15.79 0.55
C SER A 370 -29.60 -15.50 -0.95
N THR A 371 -29.78 -16.35 -1.98
CA THR A 371 -30.05 -17.81 -2.18
C THR A 371 -29.85 -18.25 -3.66
N ALA A 372 -29.69 -19.57 -3.92
CA ALA A 372 -29.96 -20.31 -5.19
C ALA A 372 -29.05 -20.05 -6.44
N MET A 373 -28.35 -21.09 -6.96
CA MET A 373 -28.65 -21.93 -8.16
C MET A 373 -28.43 -21.26 -9.53
N GLY A 374 -27.88 -21.89 -10.59
CA GLY A 374 -27.26 -23.22 -10.81
C GLY A 374 -26.31 -23.11 -12.05
N LEU A 375 -25.76 -24.13 -12.72
CA LEU A 375 -26.00 -25.59 -12.81
C LEU A 375 -24.67 -26.33 -13.14
N SER A 376 -24.57 -27.62 -12.82
CA SER A 376 -23.60 -28.57 -13.42
C SER A 376 -24.28 -29.33 -14.60
N PRO A 377 -23.56 -29.97 -15.55
CA PRO A 377 -22.87 -31.27 -15.33
C PRO A 377 -21.56 -31.41 -16.18
N ARG A 378 -20.88 -32.54 -16.41
CA ARG A 378 -21.03 -34.01 -16.15
C ARG A 378 -19.68 -34.57 -15.66
N GLN A 379 -19.64 -35.37 -14.59
CA GLN A 379 -19.76 -36.85 -14.53
C GLN A 379 -18.64 -37.65 -15.22
N GLU A 380 -17.86 -38.37 -14.41
CA GLU A 380 -17.79 -39.84 -14.51
C GLU A 380 -17.70 -40.46 -13.09
N ARG A 381 -17.75 -41.80 -12.96
CA ARG A 381 -18.16 -42.48 -11.70
C ARG A 381 -17.31 -43.70 -11.33
N THR A 382 -17.08 -43.86 -10.02
CA THR A 382 -17.09 -45.17 -9.32
C THR A 382 -17.62 -44.99 -7.88
N GLN A 383 -18.09 -46.09 -7.27
CA GLN A 383 -18.73 -46.14 -5.94
C GLN A 383 -17.76 -46.85 -4.95
N THR A 384 -17.85 -46.74 -3.62
CA THR A 384 -19.01 -47.09 -2.76
C THR A 384 -18.95 -46.52 -1.33
N SER A 385 -20.10 -46.02 -0.86
CA SER A 385 -20.59 -45.95 0.54
C SER A 385 -19.80 -45.21 1.67
N PRO A 386 -20.47 -44.71 2.73
CA PRO A 386 -19.94 -43.59 3.52
C PRO A 386 -19.71 -43.84 5.01
N GLN A 387 -18.77 -43.08 5.60
CA GLN A 387 -18.77 -42.73 7.02
C GLN A 387 -18.52 -41.21 7.19
N LYS A 388 -18.87 -40.68 8.37
CA LYS A 388 -18.90 -39.23 8.64
C LYS A 388 -17.48 -38.64 8.68
N ALA A 389 -17.28 -37.50 8.03
CA ALA A 389 -16.09 -36.66 8.18
C ALA A 389 -16.48 -35.18 8.27
N SER A 390 -15.94 -34.47 9.26
CA SER A 390 -16.09 -33.03 9.45
C SER A 390 -14.96 -32.26 8.75
N PRO A 391 -15.24 -31.09 8.13
CA PRO A 391 -14.21 -30.33 7.41
C PRO A 391 -13.50 -29.31 8.30
N TRP A 392 -12.58 -29.77 9.16
CA TRP A 392 -11.55 -28.90 9.75
C TRP A 392 -10.21 -29.61 9.84
N ALA A 393 -9.48 -29.64 8.72
CA ALA A 393 -8.15 -30.22 8.66
C ALA A 393 -7.17 -29.32 9.43
N LYS A 394 -6.72 -29.78 10.61
CA LYS A 394 -5.57 -29.18 11.31
C LYS A 394 -4.34 -29.28 10.38
N SER A 395 -3.83 -28.13 9.94
CA SER A 395 -2.61 -28.04 9.13
C SER A 395 -1.39 -28.35 10.00
N THR A 396 -1.01 -29.63 10.10
CA THR A 396 0.23 -30.03 10.78
C THR A 396 1.43 -29.32 10.16
N SER A 397 2.20 -28.63 11.00
CA SER A 397 3.34 -27.81 10.60
C SER A 397 4.53 -28.67 10.17
N ALA A 398 4.56 -29.04 8.89
CA ALA A 398 5.71 -29.72 8.29
C ALA A 398 6.96 -28.81 8.37
N HIS A 399 7.90 -29.15 9.26
CA HIS A 399 9.19 -28.48 9.35
C HIS A 399 10.00 -28.68 8.06
N LEU A 400 9.96 -27.69 7.18
CA LEU A 400 10.90 -27.58 6.06
C LEU A 400 12.32 -27.40 6.60
N SER A 401 13.29 -28.11 6.01
CA SER A 401 14.71 -27.92 6.32
C SER A 401 15.19 -26.53 5.87
N GLN A 402 16.28 -26.03 6.46
CA GLN A 402 16.91 -24.79 6.03
C GLN A 402 17.32 -24.84 4.55
N GLU A 403 17.79 -25.99 4.07
CA GLU A 403 18.13 -26.21 2.67
C GLU A 403 16.91 -26.01 1.73
N ALA A 404 15.72 -26.47 2.15
CA ALA A 404 14.49 -26.26 1.40
C ALA A 404 14.05 -24.79 1.40
N LEU A 405 14.24 -24.07 2.49
CA LEU A 405 14.03 -22.62 2.57
C LEU A 405 14.98 -21.87 1.62
N GLU A 406 16.29 -22.13 1.71
CA GLU A 406 17.29 -21.52 0.84
C GLU A 406 17.08 -21.86 -0.64
N SER A 407 16.58 -23.06 -0.95
CA SER A 407 16.22 -23.47 -2.31
C SER A 407 15.04 -22.67 -2.87
N GLN A 408 13.97 -22.48 -2.06
CA GLN A 408 12.84 -21.60 -2.41
C GLN A 408 13.30 -20.14 -2.58
N MET A 409 14.25 -19.68 -1.78
CA MET A 409 14.84 -18.34 -1.91
C MET A 409 15.69 -18.19 -3.19
N ARG A 410 16.51 -19.19 -3.55
CA ARG A 410 17.33 -19.20 -4.78
C ARG A 410 16.45 -19.05 -6.03
N ALA A 411 15.28 -19.68 -6.05
CA ALA A 411 14.31 -19.57 -7.15
C ALA A 411 13.69 -18.16 -7.32
N LEU A 412 13.82 -17.26 -6.34
CA LEU A 412 13.24 -15.91 -6.37
C LEU A 412 14.25 -14.79 -6.62
N ILE A 413 15.54 -15.10 -6.79
CA ILE A 413 16.62 -14.10 -6.95
C ILE A 413 16.50 -13.33 -8.28
N TYR A 414 16.06 -14.00 -9.35
CA TYR A 414 15.89 -13.47 -10.69
C TYR A 414 14.41 -13.50 -11.08
N THR A 415 13.90 -12.39 -11.62
CA THR A 415 12.55 -12.28 -12.19
C THR A 415 12.64 -12.07 -13.70
N GLU A 416 11.58 -12.35 -14.44
CA GLU A 416 11.47 -12.01 -15.87
C GLU A 416 11.77 -10.53 -16.12
N SER A 417 11.32 -9.66 -15.20
CA SER A 417 11.56 -8.21 -15.27
C SER A 417 13.05 -7.82 -15.21
N ASP A 418 13.93 -8.69 -14.73
CA ASP A 418 15.39 -8.49 -14.72
C ASP A 418 16.04 -8.95 -16.03
N LEU A 419 15.42 -9.93 -16.70
CA LEU A 419 15.93 -10.63 -17.88
C LEU A 419 15.41 -10.07 -19.20
N VAL A 420 14.51 -9.07 -19.18
CA VAL A 420 13.96 -8.39 -20.37
C VAL A 420 15.07 -8.03 -21.37
N VAL A 421 14.97 -8.54 -22.59
CA VAL A 421 15.84 -8.19 -23.71
C VAL A 421 15.24 -7.02 -24.49
N THR A 422 16.11 -6.16 -25.01
CA THR A 422 15.75 -5.09 -25.97
C THR A 422 16.85 -5.04 -27.03
N PRO A 423 16.55 -4.69 -28.29
CA PRO A 423 17.54 -4.76 -29.36
C PRO A 423 18.75 -3.86 -29.07
N ILE A 424 19.90 -4.22 -29.64
CA ILE A 424 21.10 -3.39 -29.73
C ILE A 424 20.98 -2.51 -30.99
N ILE A 425 20.44 -3.06 -32.09
CA ILE A 425 20.23 -2.32 -33.34
C ILE A 425 19.08 -1.31 -33.22
N ASP A 426 19.28 -0.15 -33.82
CA ASP A 426 18.35 0.99 -33.88
C ASP A 426 17.75 1.44 -32.52
N ASN A 427 18.37 1.07 -31.41
CA ASN A 427 17.88 1.34 -30.07
C ASN A 427 18.00 2.84 -29.71
N PRO A 428 16.87 3.57 -29.54
CA PRO A 428 16.88 5.02 -29.32
C PRO A 428 17.41 5.43 -27.94
N LYS A 429 17.61 4.48 -27.01
CA LYS A 429 18.25 4.71 -25.70
C LYS A 429 19.79 4.67 -25.78
N ILE A 430 20.34 4.13 -26.88
CA ILE A 430 21.77 4.14 -27.20
C ILE A 430 22.07 5.28 -28.17
N MET A 431 21.38 5.30 -29.32
CA MET A 431 21.56 6.29 -30.37
C MET A 431 20.30 6.39 -31.23
N LYS A 432 19.67 7.57 -31.27
CA LYS A 432 18.54 7.83 -32.20
C LYS A 432 19.08 7.87 -33.63
N GLN A 433 18.66 6.93 -34.48
CA GLN A 433 18.90 6.98 -35.92
C GLN A 433 17.72 7.61 -36.67
N PRO A 434 17.94 8.26 -37.82
CA PRO A 434 16.85 8.72 -38.68
C PRO A 434 16.06 7.51 -39.26
N PRO A 435 14.76 7.68 -39.54
CA PRO A 435 13.96 6.64 -40.18
C PRO A 435 14.50 6.32 -41.58
N ILE A 436 14.50 5.03 -41.93
CA ILE A 436 15.00 4.58 -43.23
C ILE A 436 13.96 4.95 -44.30
N LYS A 437 14.46 5.48 -45.43
CA LYS A 437 13.67 5.73 -46.63
C LYS A 437 14.42 5.13 -47.82
N PHE A 438 13.67 4.60 -48.78
CA PHE A 438 14.14 4.17 -50.09
C PHE A 438 13.23 4.78 -51.16
N ASP A 439 13.72 4.93 -52.39
CA ASP A 439 12.93 5.35 -53.54
C ASP A 439 12.53 4.11 -54.36
N PRO A 440 11.22 3.78 -54.48
CA PRO A 440 10.75 2.70 -55.33
C PRO A 440 11.17 2.84 -56.80
N LYS A 441 11.41 4.06 -57.30
CA LYS A 441 11.81 4.32 -58.70
C LYS A 441 13.27 3.96 -59.01
N ILE A 442 14.09 3.78 -57.97
CA ILE A 442 15.52 3.43 -58.06
C ILE A 442 15.73 1.93 -57.68
N LEU A 443 14.65 1.21 -57.38
CA LEU A 443 14.66 -0.21 -57.09
C LEU A 443 14.51 -0.99 -58.41
N HIS A 444 15.43 -1.89 -58.74
CA HIS A 444 15.40 -2.64 -60.02
C HIS A 444 14.54 -3.90 -59.92
N LEU A 445 13.69 -3.98 -58.88
CA LEU A 445 12.85 -5.11 -58.53
C LEU A 445 11.55 -4.60 -57.86
N PRO A 446 10.49 -5.40 -57.79
CA PRO A 446 9.22 -4.96 -57.21
C PRO A 446 9.33 -4.56 -55.74
N ALA A 447 9.00 -3.31 -55.42
CA ALA A 447 8.91 -2.81 -54.05
C ALA A 447 7.68 -3.39 -53.33
N HIS A 448 7.83 -4.57 -52.72
CA HIS A 448 6.76 -5.26 -51.99
C HIS A 448 6.76 -4.88 -50.50
N SER A 449 5.58 -4.91 -49.86
CA SER A 449 5.50 -4.87 -48.40
C SER A 449 5.99 -6.21 -47.82
N ALA A 450 6.34 -6.23 -46.54
CA ALA A 450 6.70 -7.47 -45.85
C ALA A 450 5.55 -8.51 -45.93
N ASP A 451 4.30 -8.08 -45.77
CA ASP A 451 3.12 -8.95 -45.87
C ASP A 451 3.01 -9.55 -47.28
N LYS A 452 3.23 -8.75 -48.33
CA LYS A 452 3.21 -9.25 -49.70
C LYS A 452 4.36 -10.23 -49.97
N LEU A 453 5.54 -9.98 -49.42
CA LEU A 453 6.69 -10.88 -49.52
C LEU A 453 6.43 -12.25 -48.87
N LEU A 454 5.66 -12.30 -47.79
CA LEU A 454 5.28 -13.56 -47.13
C LEU A 454 4.29 -14.40 -47.94
N HIS A 455 3.39 -13.74 -48.67
CA HIS A 455 2.39 -14.41 -49.51
C HIS A 455 2.87 -14.71 -50.93
N LEU A 456 4.15 -14.47 -51.25
CA LEU A 456 4.77 -14.95 -52.49
C LEU A 456 4.89 -16.48 -52.47
N LYS A 457 4.58 -17.11 -53.62
CA LYS A 457 4.90 -18.53 -53.85
C LYS A 457 6.41 -18.70 -53.96
N ASP A 458 6.92 -19.90 -53.73
CA ASP A 458 8.37 -20.13 -53.69
C ASP A 458 9.10 -19.84 -55.01
N HIS A 459 8.40 -19.95 -56.15
CA HIS A 459 8.87 -19.46 -57.44
C HIS A 459 9.11 -17.93 -57.41
N ASP A 460 8.07 -17.16 -57.09
CA ASP A 460 8.07 -15.69 -57.12
C ASP A 460 9.01 -15.12 -56.06
N TRP A 461 9.13 -15.79 -54.91
CA TRP A 461 10.12 -15.52 -53.87
C TRP A 461 11.56 -15.77 -54.35
N SER A 462 11.78 -16.86 -55.12
CA SER A 462 13.10 -17.16 -55.68
C SER A 462 13.49 -16.16 -56.77
N GLU A 463 12.55 -15.72 -57.60
CA GLU A 463 12.77 -14.65 -58.59
C GLU A 463 13.12 -13.32 -57.90
N PHE A 464 12.35 -12.93 -56.88
CA PHE A 464 12.63 -11.75 -56.05
C PHE A 464 14.03 -11.81 -55.41
N LEU A 465 14.43 -12.96 -54.86
CA LEU A 465 15.78 -13.17 -54.34
C LEU A 465 16.85 -13.04 -55.43
N GLN A 466 16.64 -13.63 -56.61
CA GLN A 466 17.58 -13.55 -57.73
C GLN A 466 17.76 -12.11 -58.24
N GLN A 467 16.68 -11.34 -58.32
CA GLN A 467 16.72 -9.91 -58.64
C GLN A 467 17.46 -9.09 -57.57
N ALA A 468 17.22 -9.36 -56.28
CA ALA A 468 17.91 -8.69 -55.18
C ALA A 468 19.42 -9.01 -55.16
N CYS A 469 19.79 -10.28 -55.32
CA CYS A 469 21.18 -10.73 -55.38
C CYS A 469 21.92 -10.12 -56.59
N SER A 470 21.32 -10.11 -57.78
CA SER A 470 21.95 -9.55 -58.99
C SER A 470 22.07 -8.02 -58.96
N GLN A 471 21.10 -7.29 -58.39
CA GLN A 471 21.25 -5.85 -58.16
C GLN A 471 22.34 -5.55 -57.11
N LEU A 472 22.52 -6.41 -56.11
CA LEU A 472 23.54 -6.25 -55.07
C LEU A 472 24.96 -6.56 -55.57
N ASP A 473 25.17 -7.63 -56.34
CA ASP A 473 26.48 -8.07 -56.83
C ASP A 473 26.91 -7.41 -58.17
N SER A 474 26.05 -6.56 -58.77
CA SER A 474 26.31 -5.97 -60.10
C SER A 474 27.71 -5.34 -60.25
N THR A 475 28.41 -5.70 -61.32
CA THR A 475 29.83 -5.33 -61.51
C THR A 475 30.05 -3.88 -61.94
N GLU A 476 28.97 -3.13 -62.19
CA GLU A 476 28.97 -1.73 -62.62
C GLU A 476 29.67 -0.81 -61.62
N ARG A 477 30.64 -0.01 -62.11
CA ARG A 477 31.45 0.90 -61.29
C ARG A 477 31.09 2.35 -61.60
N GLY A 478 30.20 2.92 -60.78
CA GLY A 478 29.80 4.32 -60.91
C GLY A 478 28.90 4.80 -59.77
N ALA A 479 28.76 6.12 -59.63
CA ALA A 479 27.94 6.73 -58.57
C ALA A 479 26.46 6.34 -58.63
N ALA A 480 25.92 6.11 -59.84
CA ALA A 480 24.56 5.62 -60.05
C ALA A 480 24.37 4.20 -59.49
N ALA A 481 25.24 3.26 -59.86
CA ALA A 481 25.23 1.89 -59.34
C ALA A 481 25.41 1.84 -57.81
N ALA A 482 26.31 2.67 -57.25
CA ALA A 482 26.47 2.79 -55.80
C ALA A 482 25.20 3.31 -55.10
N ARG A 483 24.49 4.30 -55.69
CA ARG A 483 23.19 4.79 -55.21
C ARG A 483 22.10 3.70 -55.30
N ALA A 484 22.06 2.94 -56.39
CA ALA A 484 21.10 1.84 -56.56
C ALA A 484 21.29 0.74 -55.51
N LYS A 485 22.54 0.33 -55.24
CA LYS A 485 22.86 -0.64 -54.17
C LYS A 485 22.51 -0.10 -52.78
N LEU A 486 22.80 1.17 -52.50
CA LEU A 486 22.40 1.80 -51.22
C LEU A 486 20.86 1.85 -51.07
N ASN A 487 20.13 2.09 -52.16
CA ASN A 487 18.67 2.11 -52.17
C ASN A 487 18.07 0.72 -51.91
N LEU A 488 18.61 -0.32 -52.57
CA LEU A 488 18.27 -1.71 -52.30
C LEU A 488 18.51 -2.09 -50.83
N LEU A 489 19.65 -1.72 -50.25
CA LEU A 489 19.94 -1.98 -48.84
C LEU A 489 18.98 -1.22 -47.90
N CYS A 490 18.52 -0.01 -48.27
CA CYS A 490 17.48 0.70 -47.52
C CYS A 490 16.12 0.00 -47.60
N TYR A 491 15.74 -0.55 -48.76
CA TYR A 491 14.54 -1.39 -48.91
C TYR A 491 14.65 -2.68 -48.08
N LEU A 492 15.79 -3.38 -48.16
CA LEU A 492 16.05 -4.59 -47.37
C LEU A 492 15.96 -4.34 -45.86
N CYS A 493 16.48 -3.21 -45.35
CA CYS A 493 16.28 -2.86 -43.95
C CYS A 493 14.81 -2.61 -43.57
N VAL A 494 13.95 -2.18 -44.49
CA VAL A 494 12.51 -1.97 -44.20
C VAL A 494 11.77 -3.30 -44.15
N VAL A 495 12.05 -4.26 -45.05
CA VAL A 495 11.37 -5.56 -45.03
C VAL A 495 11.95 -6.53 -43.99
N ALA A 496 13.21 -6.34 -43.58
CA ALA A 496 13.86 -7.13 -42.52
C ALA A 496 13.33 -6.86 -41.09
N THR A 497 12.38 -5.93 -40.89
CA THR A 497 11.72 -5.76 -39.58
C THR A 497 10.63 -6.80 -39.31
N HIS A 498 10.20 -7.57 -40.32
CA HIS A 498 9.21 -8.64 -40.15
C HIS A 498 9.91 -9.99 -39.92
N ARG A 499 9.57 -10.66 -38.82
CA ARG A 499 10.24 -11.87 -38.30
C ARG A 499 10.43 -12.98 -39.34
N GLU A 500 9.37 -13.32 -40.06
CA GLU A 500 9.32 -14.42 -41.01
C GLU A 500 10.06 -14.05 -42.32
N VAL A 501 9.97 -12.79 -42.77
CA VAL A 501 10.74 -12.28 -43.91
C VAL A 501 12.23 -12.26 -43.56
N ALA A 502 12.59 -11.75 -42.38
CA ALA A 502 13.95 -11.76 -41.87
C ALA A 502 14.51 -13.19 -41.82
N SER A 503 13.74 -14.14 -41.31
CA SER A 503 14.10 -15.56 -41.26
C SER A 503 14.29 -16.15 -42.67
N ARG A 504 13.40 -15.89 -43.64
CA ARG A 504 13.59 -16.38 -45.03
C ARG A 504 14.79 -15.73 -45.72
N LEU A 505 15.10 -14.46 -45.43
CA LEU A 505 16.24 -13.75 -46.01
C LEU A 505 17.59 -14.19 -45.39
N LEU A 506 17.64 -14.42 -44.08
CA LEU A 506 18.83 -14.90 -43.35
C LEU A 506 19.29 -16.28 -43.88
N HIS A 507 18.35 -17.17 -44.19
CA HIS A 507 18.62 -18.50 -44.74
C HIS A 507 18.78 -18.52 -46.28
N SER A 508 18.94 -17.36 -46.93
CA SER A 508 19.03 -17.25 -48.39
C SER A 508 20.45 -16.91 -48.89
N PRO A 509 20.76 -17.12 -50.19
CA PRO A 509 22.03 -16.72 -50.80
C PRO A 509 22.37 -15.22 -50.64
N LEU A 510 21.36 -14.37 -50.42
CA LEU A 510 21.55 -12.94 -50.15
C LEU A 510 22.41 -12.71 -48.89
N PHE A 511 22.32 -13.57 -47.87
CA PHE A 511 23.09 -13.43 -46.64
C PHE A 511 24.60 -13.65 -46.88
N HIS A 512 24.98 -14.60 -47.74
CA HIS A 512 26.38 -14.77 -48.18
C HIS A 512 26.88 -13.53 -48.93
N LEU A 513 26.09 -12.97 -49.86
CA LEU A 513 26.47 -11.75 -50.59
C LEU A 513 26.61 -10.53 -49.66
N LEU A 514 25.76 -10.42 -48.63
CA LEU A 514 25.90 -9.38 -47.60
C LEU A 514 27.24 -9.52 -46.85
N ILE A 515 27.63 -10.72 -46.42
CA ILE A 515 28.94 -10.98 -45.78
C ILE A 515 30.10 -10.62 -46.72
N GLN A 516 30.01 -11.02 -48.00
CA GLN A 516 31.00 -10.68 -49.03
C GLN A 516 31.14 -9.17 -49.20
N HIS A 517 30.04 -8.42 -49.38
CA HIS A 517 30.09 -6.96 -49.55
C HIS A 517 30.55 -6.21 -48.30
N LEU A 518 30.31 -6.75 -47.10
CA LEU A 518 30.86 -6.18 -45.86
C LEU A 518 32.40 -6.17 -45.88
N ARG A 519 33.02 -7.23 -46.44
CA ARG A 519 34.47 -7.36 -46.63
C ARG A 519 34.98 -6.51 -47.82
N ILE A 520 34.33 -6.59 -48.99
CA ILE A 520 34.92 -6.07 -50.25
C ILE A 520 34.45 -4.66 -50.70
N ALA A 521 33.32 -4.12 -50.22
CA ALA A 521 32.78 -2.88 -50.79
C ALA A 521 33.71 -1.68 -50.55
N PRO A 522 34.02 -0.83 -51.55
CA PRO A 522 34.91 0.32 -51.36
C PRO A 522 34.23 1.51 -50.66
N ASN A 523 32.89 1.61 -50.71
CA ASN A 523 32.14 2.67 -50.03
C ASN A 523 31.77 2.23 -48.60
N TRP A 524 32.14 3.04 -47.61
CA TRP A 524 31.79 2.80 -46.21
C TRP A 524 30.28 2.85 -45.94
N ASP A 525 29.50 3.71 -46.62
CA ASP A 525 28.05 3.78 -46.44
C ASP A 525 27.37 2.46 -46.84
N ILE A 526 27.91 1.78 -47.86
CA ILE A 526 27.44 0.45 -48.27
C ILE A 526 27.76 -0.58 -47.18
N ARG A 527 28.99 -0.61 -46.63
CA ARG A 527 29.33 -1.51 -45.52
C ARG A 527 28.47 -1.27 -44.28
N ALA A 528 28.23 -0.01 -43.91
CA ALA A 528 27.39 0.36 -42.79
C ALA A 528 25.92 -0.06 -43.00
N LYS A 529 25.39 0.10 -44.22
CA LYS A 529 24.04 -0.37 -44.57
C LYS A 529 23.94 -1.90 -44.63
N VAL A 530 24.93 -2.59 -45.18
CA VAL A 530 25.05 -4.06 -45.16
C VAL A 530 25.04 -4.58 -43.72
N ALA A 531 25.84 -3.98 -42.83
CA ALA A 531 25.83 -4.33 -41.40
C ALA A 531 24.45 -4.09 -40.77
N ARG A 532 23.77 -2.98 -41.08
CA ARG A 532 22.41 -2.72 -40.57
C ARG A 532 21.38 -3.74 -41.09
N VAL A 533 21.47 -4.18 -42.36
CA VAL A 533 20.64 -5.30 -42.87
C VAL A 533 20.95 -6.59 -42.09
N ILE A 534 22.22 -6.99 -41.98
CA ILE A 534 22.64 -8.20 -41.25
C ILE A 534 22.13 -8.20 -39.80
N GLY A 535 22.24 -7.06 -39.11
CA GLY A 535 21.75 -6.92 -37.73
C GLY A 535 20.23 -7.00 -37.61
N LEU A 536 19.47 -6.41 -38.54
CA LEU A 536 18.00 -6.50 -38.55
C LEU A 536 17.53 -7.94 -38.86
N LEU A 537 18.17 -8.60 -39.82
CA LEU A 537 17.94 -10.02 -40.09
C LEU A 537 18.17 -10.86 -38.82
N ALA A 538 19.25 -10.61 -38.09
CA ALA A 538 19.56 -11.32 -36.86
C ALA A 538 18.60 -11.00 -35.71
N SER A 539 18.20 -9.73 -35.51
CA SER A 539 17.32 -9.32 -34.41
C SER A 539 15.87 -9.77 -34.57
N HIS A 540 15.44 -10.01 -35.81
CA HIS A 540 14.07 -10.44 -36.13
C HIS A 540 13.95 -11.94 -36.46
N SER A 541 15.03 -12.67 -36.75
CA SER A 541 14.98 -14.12 -36.99
C SER A 541 14.80 -14.91 -35.68
N SER A 542 13.87 -15.88 -35.66
CA SER A 542 13.63 -16.71 -34.45
C SER A 542 14.31 -18.08 -34.45
N GLU A 543 14.86 -18.50 -35.58
CA GLU A 543 15.47 -19.82 -35.81
C GLU A 543 16.75 -19.65 -36.66
N LEU A 544 17.68 -20.59 -36.54
CA LEU A 544 18.95 -20.59 -37.27
C LEU A 544 19.21 -21.98 -37.85
N GLN A 545 19.28 -22.08 -39.19
CA GLN A 545 19.64 -23.32 -39.87
C GLN A 545 21.15 -23.60 -39.76
N GLU A 546 21.56 -24.86 -39.73
CA GLU A 546 22.95 -25.27 -39.50
C GLU A 546 23.90 -24.76 -40.59
N ASN A 547 23.43 -24.69 -41.84
CA ASN A 547 24.21 -24.23 -43.00
C ASN A 547 24.41 -22.69 -43.07
N THR A 548 23.84 -21.92 -42.13
CA THR A 548 23.88 -20.45 -42.18
C THR A 548 25.26 -19.92 -41.77
N PRO A 549 25.95 -19.08 -42.57
CA PRO A 549 27.32 -18.63 -42.34
C PRO A 549 27.48 -17.56 -41.24
N VAL A 550 26.71 -17.64 -40.14
CA VAL A 550 26.72 -16.64 -39.05
C VAL A 550 28.09 -16.52 -38.39
N VAL A 551 28.85 -17.62 -38.27
CA VAL A 551 30.23 -17.55 -37.74
C VAL A 551 31.17 -16.77 -38.66
N GLU A 552 30.99 -16.84 -40.00
CA GLU A 552 31.76 -15.99 -40.91
C GLU A 552 31.36 -14.52 -40.76
N ALA A 553 30.06 -14.22 -40.67
CA ALA A 553 29.57 -12.86 -40.45
C ALA A 553 30.16 -12.23 -39.16
N ILE A 554 30.12 -12.98 -38.05
CA ILE A 554 30.72 -12.59 -36.75
C ILE A 554 32.24 -12.38 -36.89
N THR A 555 32.93 -13.24 -37.65
CA THR A 555 34.38 -13.13 -37.88
C THR A 555 34.72 -11.85 -38.66
N VAL A 556 34.07 -11.61 -39.81
CA VAL A 556 34.28 -10.40 -40.64
C VAL A 556 33.97 -9.12 -39.87
N LEU A 557 32.88 -9.09 -39.11
CA LEU A 557 32.55 -7.95 -38.24
C LEU A 557 33.63 -7.71 -37.18
N THR A 558 34.15 -8.77 -36.57
CA THR A 558 35.22 -8.71 -35.56
C THR A 558 36.55 -8.24 -36.14
N GLU A 559 36.92 -8.71 -37.34
CA GLU A 559 38.11 -8.29 -38.08
C GLU A 559 38.04 -6.79 -38.42
N LEU A 560 36.95 -6.34 -39.04
CA LEU A 560 36.78 -4.94 -39.43
C LEU A 560 36.80 -3.98 -38.24
N ILE A 561 36.17 -4.34 -37.11
CA ILE A 561 36.25 -3.56 -35.86
C ILE A 561 37.67 -3.56 -35.28
N ARG A 562 38.38 -4.69 -35.35
CA ARG A 562 39.74 -4.85 -34.81
C ARG A 562 40.77 -4.02 -35.59
N GLU A 563 40.72 -4.07 -36.92
CA GLU A 563 41.58 -3.30 -37.82
C GLU A 563 41.34 -1.80 -37.65
N ASN A 564 40.07 -1.39 -37.62
CA ASN A 564 39.67 0.01 -37.63
C ASN A 564 39.33 0.54 -36.22
N PHE A 565 39.92 -0.04 -35.17
CA PHE A 565 39.48 0.15 -33.78
C PHE A 565 39.47 1.62 -33.29
N ARG A 566 40.29 2.50 -33.90
CA ARG A 566 40.30 3.95 -33.59
C ARG A 566 39.09 4.72 -34.17
N ASN A 567 38.33 4.14 -35.09
CA ASN A 567 37.19 4.79 -35.74
C ASN A 567 35.88 4.49 -35.00
N SER A 568 35.45 5.40 -34.12
CA SER A 568 34.23 5.19 -33.33
C SER A 568 32.95 5.16 -34.17
N LYS A 569 32.85 5.92 -35.28
CA LYS A 569 31.70 5.85 -36.19
C LYS A 569 31.56 4.47 -36.84
N LEU A 570 32.69 3.84 -37.20
CA LEU A 570 32.70 2.46 -37.68
C LEU A 570 32.25 1.48 -36.59
N LYS A 571 32.73 1.64 -35.36
CA LYS A 571 32.27 0.82 -34.21
C LYS A 571 30.76 0.98 -33.97
N GLN A 572 30.23 2.20 -34.03
CA GLN A 572 28.79 2.47 -33.93
C GLN A 572 27.94 1.78 -35.01
N CYS A 573 28.48 1.60 -36.23
CA CYS A 573 27.80 0.90 -37.31
C CYS A 573 27.89 -0.64 -37.22
N LEU A 574 29.04 -1.18 -36.80
CA LEU A 574 29.30 -2.62 -36.83
C LEU A 574 28.93 -3.36 -35.54
N LEU A 575 29.07 -2.72 -34.36
CA LEU A 575 28.78 -3.37 -33.07
C LEU A 575 27.34 -3.88 -32.94
N PRO A 576 26.29 -3.17 -33.40
CA PRO A 576 24.93 -3.69 -33.32
C PRO A 576 24.76 -5.00 -34.10
N ALA A 577 25.25 -5.06 -35.34
CA ALA A 577 25.17 -6.25 -36.18
C ALA A 577 25.90 -7.45 -35.57
N LEU A 578 27.10 -7.22 -35.03
CA LEU A 578 27.87 -8.24 -34.30
C LEU A 578 27.10 -8.73 -33.06
N GLY A 579 26.48 -7.80 -32.35
CA GLY A 579 25.69 -8.05 -31.16
C GLY A 579 24.46 -8.94 -31.38
N GLU A 580 23.62 -8.58 -32.35
CA GLU A 580 22.40 -9.34 -32.67
C GLU A 580 22.75 -10.75 -33.16
N LEU A 581 23.83 -10.92 -33.92
CA LEU A 581 24.29 -12.26 -34.36
C LEU A 581 24.77 -13.14 -33.19
N ILE A 582 25.55 -12.60 -32.25
CA ILE A 582 26.00 -13.36 -31.07
C ILE A 582 24.79 -13.70 -30.19
N TYR A 583 23.85 -12.77 -30.01
CA TYR A 583 22.62 -13.03 -29.25
C TYR A 583 21.74 -14.08 -29.93
N LEU A 584 21.55 -14.01 -31.25
CA LEU A 584 20.82 -15.03 -32.01
C LEU A 584 21.47 -16.40 -31.77
N VAL A 585 22.78 -16.57 -32.01
CA VAL A 585 23.49 -17.83 -31.74
C VAL A 585 23.26 -18.32 -30.30
N ALA A 586 23.39 -17.42 -29.31
CA ALA A 586 23.23 -17.76 -27.90
C ALA A 586 21.82 -18.28 -27.55
N THR A 587 20.78 -17.71 -28.16
CA THR A 587 19.39 -18.20 -27.99
C THR A 587 19.09 -19.51 -28.71
N GLN A 588 19.89 -19.91 -29.71
CA GLN A 588 19.72 -21.20 -30.39
C GLN A 588 20.53 -22.30 -29.70
N ASP A 589 21.73 -21.98 -29.21
CA ASP A 589 22.55 -22.90 -28.42
C ASP A 589 21.85 -23.32 -27.11
N GLU A 590 21.17 -22.38 -26.43
CA GLU A 590 20.35 -22.66 -25.22
C GLU A 590 19.14 -23.58 -25.52
N LYS A 591 18.56 -23.51 -26.72
CA LYS A 591 17.49 -24.42 -27.18
C LYS A 591 18.02 -25.80 -27.57
N SER A 592 19.22 -25.87 -28.17
CA SER A 592 19.80 -27.12 -28.64
C SER A 592 20.44 -27.93 -27.51
N LYS A 593 19.86 -29.10 -27.21
CA LYS A 593 20.46 -30.09 -26.31
C LYS A 593 20.70 -31.39 -27.09
N PRO A 594 21.96 -31.86 -27.23
CA PRO A 594 23.22 -31.23 -26.78
C PRO A 594 23.55 -29.91 -27.54
N PRO A 595 24.41 -29.05 -26.96
CA PRO A 595 24.87 -27.82 -27.60
C PRO A 595 25.65 -28.12 -28.89
N ARG A 596 25.52 -27.26 -29.90
CA ARG A 596 26.02 -27.55 -31.26
C ARG A 596 27.35 -26.86 -31.54
N PRO A 597 28.43 -27.59 -31.89
CA PRO A 597 29.75 -27.00 -32.13
C PRO A 597 29.85 -26.15 -33.41
N SER A 598 28.82 -26.17 -34.27
CA SER A 598 28.75 -25.44 -35.54
C SER A 598 28.74 -23.91 -35.41
N TRP A 599 28.39 -23.37 -34.23
CA TRP A 599 28.22 -21.93 -34.03
C TRP A 599 29.19 -21.32 -32.99
N ALA A 600 30.43 -21.83 -32.96
CA ALA A 600 31.47 -21.33 -32.07
C ALA A 600 31.89 -19.87 -32.39
N VAL A 601 31.61 -18.94 -31.47
CA VAL A 601 32.00 -17.52 -31.60
C VAL A 601 33.52 -17.36 -31.36
N PRO A 602 34.28 -16.72 -32.26
CA PRO A 602 35.74 -16.60 -32.12
C PRO A 602 36.16 -15.90 -30.82
N SER A 603 37.22 -16.40 -30.16
CA SER A 603 37.79 -15.79 -28.94
C SER A 603 38.17 -14.31 -29.14
N ALA A 604 38.63 -13.98 -30.36
CA ALA A 604 38.94 -12.65 -30.84
C ALA A 604 37.80 -11.62 -30.65
N THR A 605 36.55 -12.08 -30.64
CA THR A 605 35.32 -11.29 -30.51
C THR A 605 35.19 -10.71 -29.10
N TYR A 606 35.32 -11.56 -28.08
CA TYR A 606 35.24 -11.15 -26.68
C TYR A 606 36.37 -10.17 -26.32
N THR A 607 37.57 -10.35 -26.86
CA THR A 607 38.68 -9.40 -26.70
C THR A 607 38.36 -8.01 -27.28
N VAL A 608 37.67 -7.97 -28.43
CA VAL A 608 37.26 -6.70 -29.07
C VAL A 608 36.15 -6.03 -28.26
N LEU A 609 35.15 -6.79 -27.81
CA LEU A 609 34.04 -6.26 -27.00
C LEU A 609 34.51 -5.76 -25.63
N LEU A 610 35.39 -6.50 -24.93
CA LEU A 610 36.04 -6.04 -23.70
C LEU A 610 36.82 -4.74 -23.92
N ARG A 611 37.57 -4.62 -25.03
CA ARG A 611 38.23 -3.35 -25.37
C ARG A 611 37.24 -2.21 -25.60
N CYS A 612 36.05 -2.49 -26.13
CA CYS A 612 34.97 -1.51 -26.33
C CYS A 612 34.21 -1.13 -25.04
N LEU A 613 34.55 -1.71 -23.88
CA LEU A 613 34.05 -1.30 -22.54
C LEU A 613 35.05 -0.43 -21.75
N ARG A 614 36.30 -0.31 -22.22
CA ARG A 614 37.39 0.27 -21.41
C ARG A 614 37.29 1.81 -21.37
N GLU A 615 37.88 2.37 -20.32
CA GLU A 615 38.02 3.82 -20.18
C GLU A 615 38.73 4.44 -21.40
N GLY A 616 38.28 5.65 -21.78
CA GLY A 616 38.73 6.34 -22.99
C GLY A 616 37.88 6.09 -24.24
N GLU A 617 37.02 5.07 -24.24
CA GLU A 617 36.09 4.83 -25.35
C GLU A 617 34.88 5.79 -25.37
N GLU A 618 34.28 5.95 -26.55
CA GLU A 618 33.10 6.80 -26.71
C GLU A 618 31.89 6.22 -25.96
N ARG A 619 31.07 7.08 -25.33
CA ARG A 619 29.89 6.67 -24.54
C ARG A 619 28.92 5.77 -25.32
N VAL A 620 28.72 6.04 -26.62
CA VAL A 620 27.85 5.23 -27.49
C VAL A 620 28.44 3.83 -27.73
N VAL A 621 29.75 3.75 -27.97
CA VAL A 621 30.49 2.49 -28.17
C VAL A 621 30.47 1.64 -26.90
N ASN A 622 30.74 2.26 -25.74
CA ASN A 622 30.62 1.64 -24.42
C ASN A 622 29.19 1.11 -24.16
N HIS A 623 28.16 1.85 -24.57
CA HIS A 623 26.76 1.43 -24.38
C HIS A 623 26.36 0.30 -25.31
N MET A 624 26.81 0.29 -26.57
CA MET A 624 26.65 -0.87 -27.45
C MET A 624 27.35 -2.12 -26.89
N ALA A 625 28.62 -2.01 -26.48
CA ALA A 625 29.36 -3.13 -25.90
C ALA A 625 28.71 -3.67 -24.61
N ALA A 626 28.29 -2.79 -23.70
CA ALA A 626 27.55 -3.19 -22.49
C ALA A 626 26.19 -3.81 -22.82
N LYS A 627 25.50 -3.33 -23.87
CA LYS A 627 24.20 -3.87 -24.29
C LYS A 627 24.30 -5.25 -24.95
N ILE A 628 25.38 -5.53 -25.67
CA ILE A 628 25.68 -6.86 -26.21
C ILE A 628 25.81 -7.87 -25.07
N ILE A 629 26.56 -7.52 -24.02
CA ILE A 629 26.72 -8.37 -22.83
C ILE A 629 25.40 -8.51 -22.06
N GLU A 630 24.63 -7.42 -21.94
CA GLU A 630 23.28 -7.47 -21.36
C GLU A 630 22.38 -8.49 -22.08
N ASN A 631 22.34 -8.46 -23.42
CA ASN A 631 21.50 -9.38 -24.19
C ASN A 631 22.03 -10.81 -24.12
N VAL A 632 23.30 -11.04 -24.44
CA VAL A 632 23.88 -12.39 -24.55
C VAL A 632 23.89 -13.11 -23.19
N CYS A 633 24.25 -12.45 -22.08
CA CYS A 633 24.24 -13.11 -20.77
C CYS A 633 22.82 -13.34 -20.19
N THR A 634 21.76 -13.02 -20.94
CA THR A 634 20.39 -13.45 -20.62
C THR A 634 20.22 -14.97 -20.80
N THR A 635 20.91 -15.57 -21.78
CA THR A 635 20.88 -17.03 -22.02
C THR A 635 21.94 -17.75 -21.20
N VAL A 636 21.71 -19.03 -20.90
CA VAL A 636 22.68 -19.93 -20.25
C VAL A 636 23.32 -20.82 -21.33
N SER A 637 24.18 -20.22 -22.16
CA SER A 637 24.82 -20.86 -23.32
C SER A 637 26.34 -20.67 -23.35
N MET A 638 27.05 -21.38 -24.25
CA MET A 638 28.53 -21.31 -24.33
C MET A 638 29.04 -19.91 -24.69
N GLN A 639 28.26 -19.12 -25.42
CA GLN A 639 28.62 -17.77 -25.87
C GLN A 639 28.48 -16.75 -24.73
N ALA A 640 27.57 -16.98 -23.77
CA ALA A 640 27.48 -16.20 -22.55
C ALA A 640 28.71 -16.44 -21.64
N GLN A 641 29.25 -17.66 -21.61
CA GLN A 641 30.46 -17.98 -20.86
C GLN A 641 31.71 -17.21 -21.34
N GLY A 642 31.77 -16.86 -22.63
CA GLY A 642 32.86 -16.02 -23.18
C GLY A 642 32.93 -14.60 -22.59
N PHE A 643 31.89 -14.13 -21.90
CA PHE A 643 31.88 -12.87 -21.16
C PHE A 643 32.16 -13.01 -19.65
N ILE A 644 32.41 -14.23 -19.15
CA ILE A 644 32.73 -14.48 -17.74
C ILE A 644 34.22 -14.21 -17.50
N SER A 645 34.55 -12.97 -17.14
CA SER A 645 35.89 -12.61 -16.64
C SER A 645 35.84 -11.47 -15.61
N GLY A 646 36.83 -11.45 -14.70
CA GLY A 646 36.94 -10.39 -13.69
C GLY A 646 37.16 -8.99 -14.27
N GLU A 647 37.79 -8.89 -15.45
CA GLU A 647 37.91 -7.62 -16.18
C GLU A 647 36.56 -7.06 -16.61
N ILE A 648 35.66 -7.90 -17.13
CA ILE A 648 34.33 -7.47 -17.59
C ILE A 648 33.49 -6.95 -16.42
N GLY A 649 33.52 -7.63 -15.27
CA GLY A 649 32.84 -7.14 -14.07
C GLY A 649 33.32 -5.76 -13.63
N ALA A 650 34.64 -5.57 -13.56
CA ALA A 650 35.24 -4.28 -13.20
C ALA A 650 34.96 -3.17 -14.23
N ALA A 651 34.95 -3.48 -15.53
CA ALA A 651 34.66 -2.51 -16.60
C ALA A 651 33.19 -2.06 -16.56
N LEU A 652 32.25 -3.00 -16.40
CA LEU A 652 30.83 -2.68 -16.26
C LEU A 652 30.55 -1.82 -15.01
N TRP A 653 31.20 -2.12 -13.88
CA TRP A 653 31.08 -1.29 -12.68
C TRP A 653 31.66 0.13 -12.87
N PHE A 654 32.78 0.26 -13.59
CA PHE A 654 33.34 1.57 -13.95
C PHE A 654 32.36 2.39 -14.79
N LEU A 655 31.77 1.81 -15.84
CA LEU A 655 30.77 2.48 -16.67
C LEU A 655 29.53 2.91 -15.87
N PHE A 656 29.07 2.08 -14.92
CA PHE A 656 28.01 2.45 -13.98
C PHE A 656 28.38 3.66 -13.09
N ARG A 657 29.60 3.68 -12.53
CA ARG A 657 30.02 4.68 -11.55
C ARG A 657 30.40 6.04 -12.16
N HIS A 658 30.96 6.04 -13.37
CA HIS A 658 31.58 7.20 -14.02
C HIS A 658 30.85 7.72 -15.28
N SER A 659 29.89 6.99 -15.84
CA SER A 659 29.04 7.53 -16.91
C SER A 659 28.11 8.64 -16.39
N THR A 660 27.90 9.67 -17.21
CA THR A 660 26.87 10.72 -17.00
C THR A 660 25.54 10.40 -17.70
N VAL A 661 25.44 9.27 -18.40
CA VAL A 661 24.26 8.85 -19.16
C VAL A 661 23.58 7.70 -18.43
N ASP A 662 22.43 7.96 -17.81
CA ASP A 662 21.74 6.97 -16.95
C ASP A 662 21.30 5.71 -17.70
N ALA A 663 20.99 5.80 -19.00
CA ALA A 663 20.68 4.62 -19.81
C ALA A 663 21.88 3.65 -19.90
N LEU A 664 23.11 4.18 -20.07
CA LEU A 664 24.35 3.39 -20.01
C LEU A 664 24.60 2.86 -18.60
N ARG A 665 24.38 3.67 -17.56
CA ARG A 665 24.56 3.23 -16.15
C ARG A 665 23.63 2.06 -15.79
N ILE A 666 22.37 2.14 -16.21
CA ILE A 666 21.38 1.06 -16.04
C ILE A 666 21.84 -0.18 -16.82
N THR A 667 22.14 -0.07 -18.12
CA THR A 667 22.61 -1.20 -18.95
C THR A 667 23.86 -1.85 -18.36
N ALA A 668 24.83 -1.10 -17.83
CA ALA A 668 26.06 -1.64 -17.29
C ALA A 668 25.83 -2.49 -16.01
N VAL A 669 25.03 -2.02 -15.05
CA VAL A 669 24.65 -2.84 -13.87
C VAL A 669 23.74 -4.00 -14.28
N SER A 670 22.88 -3.80 -15.27
CA SER A 670 21.97 -4.84 -15.79
C SER A 670 22.73 -5.98 -16.49
N ALA A 671 23.82 -5.67 -17.21
CA ALA A 671 24.75 -6.64 -17.78
C ALA A 671 25.52 -7.37 -16.68
N LEU A 672 26.07 -6.65 -15.69
CA LEU A 672 26.76 -7.25 -14.54
C LEU A 672 25.85 -8.22 -13.77
N CYS A 673 24.59 -7.85 -13.56
CA CYS A 673 23.57 -8.69 -12.94
C CYS A 673 23.32 -10.02 -13.68
N ARG A 674 23.41 -10.01 -15.02
CA ARG A 674 23.24 -11.21 -15.86
C ARG A 674 24.51 -12.04 -15.95
N VAL A 675 25.70 -11.44 -16.02
CA VAL A 675 26.98 -12.16 -15.89
C VAL A 675 27.04 -12.89 -14.55
N SER A 676 26.63 -12.24 -13.46
CA SER A 676 26.61 -12.84 -12.13
C SER A 676 25.61 -13.98 -11.93
N ARG A 677 24.59 -14.11 -12.80
CA ARG A 677 23.67 -15.26 -12.82
C ARG A 677 24.37 -16.57 -13.14
N GLN A 678 25.49 -16.49 -13.88
CA GLN A 678 26.30 -17.64 -14.30
C GLN A 678 27.63 -17.72 -13.53
N CYS A 679 28.19 -16.57 -13.14
CA CYS A 679 29.41 -16.50 -12.34
C CYS A 679 29.30 -15.41 -11.24
N PRO A 680 28.81 -15.76 -10.03
CA PRO A 680 28.71 -14.83 -8.90
C PRO A 680 30.03 -14.14 -8.55
N ALA A 681 31.17 -14.80 -8.79
CA ALA A 681 32.51 -14.24 -8.60
C ALA A 681 32.78 -12.96 -9.42
N ALA A 682 32.05 -12.74 -10.54
CA ALA A 682 32.16 -11.50 -11.31
C ALA A 682 31.75 -10.25 -10.50
N PHE A 683 30.85 -10.38 -9.52
CA PHE A 683 30.50 -9.29 -8.59
C PHE A 683 31.38 -9.30 -7.33
N GLN A 684 31.85 -10.47 -6.90
CA GLN A 684 32.87 -10.58 -5.85
C GLN A 684 34.13 -9.77 -6.21
N SER A 685 34.71 -9.96 -7.40
CA SER A 685 35.90 -9.22 -7.84
C SER A 685 35.65 -7.71 -8.01
N VAL A 686 34.39 -7.29 -8.18
CA VAL A 686 34.02 -5.86 -8.11
C VAL A 686 34.09 -5.37 -6.67
N ILE A 687 33.47 -6.08 -5.71
CA ILE A 687 33.50 -5.73 -4.28
C ILE A 687 34.93 -5.74 -3.72
N GLU A 688 35.76 -6.69 -4.12
CA GLU A 688 37.17 -6.77 -3.75
C GLU A 688 37.98 -5.57 -4.28
N LYS A 689 37.65 -5.07 -5.47
CA LYS A 689 38.34 -3.94 -6.11
C LYS A 689 37.86 -2.55 -5.62
N VAL A 690 36.57 -2.40 -5.27
CA VAL A 690 35.99 -1.08 -4.91
C VAL A 690 35.61 -0.94 -3.45
N GLY A 691 35.60 -2.04 -2.69
CA GLY A 691 35.19 -2.10 -1.29
C GLY A 691 33.67 -2.24 -1.12
N LEU A 692 33.27 -3.07 -0.15
CA LEU A 692 31.87 -3.26 0.24
C LEU A 692 31.15 -1.93 0.59
N PRO A 693 31.73 -0.97 1.34
CA PRO A 693 31.07 0.31 1.62
C PRO A 693 30.70 1.11 0.35
N ALA A 694 31.52 1.05 -0.71
CA ALA A 694 31.21 1.72 -1.97
C ALA A 694 30.06 1.04 -2.73
N ALA A 695 29.96 -0.29 -2.66
CA ALA A 695 28.83 -1.05 -3.21
C ALA A 695 27.52 -0.79 -2.43
N THR A 696 27.59 -0.74 -1.09
CA THR A 696 26.45 -0.40 -0.22
C THR A 696 25.99 1.04 -0.43
N HIS A 697 26.91 2.01 -0.53
CA HIS A 697 26.57 3.40 -0.87
C HIS A 697 25.96 3.50 -2.28
N ALA A 698 26.48 2.76 -3.26
CA ALA A 698 25.89 2.69 -4.60
C ALA A 698 24.45 2.16 -4.58
N LEU A 699 24.15 1.16 -3.74
CA LEU A 699 22.79 0.66 -3.53
C LEU A 699 21.88 1.72 -2.90
N ALA A 700 22.36 2.46 -1.89
CA ALA A 700 21.59 3.52 -1.25
C ALA A 700 21.28 4.71 -2.20
N ALA A 701 22.25 5.14 -3.01
CA ALA A 701 22.20 6.40 -3.76
C ALA A 701 21.78 6.28 -5.24
N SER A 702 21.37 5.10 -5.70
CA SER A 702 21.00 4.86 -7.12
C SER A 702 19.50 4.96 -7.40
N VAL A 703 19.15 5.18 -8.67
CA VAL A 703 17.76 5.13 -9.15
C VAL A 703 17.16 3.72 -9.01
N CYS A 704 15.83 3.63 -8.82
CA CYS A 704 15.12 2.38 -8.54
C CYS A 704 15.48 1.20 -9.45
N ARG A 705 15.64 1.42 -10.77
CA ARG A 705 16.00 0.34 -11.69
C ARG A 705 17.41 -0.22 -11.47
N VAL A 706 18.36 0.60 -11.01
CA VAL A 706 19.69 0.14 -10.58
C VAL A 706 19.62 -0.55 -9.22
N GLN A 707 18.83 -0.02 -8.27
CA GLN A 707 18.62 -0.67 -6.97
C GLN A 707 18.05 -2.09 -7.12
N GLN A 708 17.12 -2.31 -8.04
CA GLN A 708 16.58 -3.63 -8.38
C GLN A 708 17.68 -4.63 -8.80
N TYR A 709 18.63 -4.21 -9.65
CA TYR A 709 19.74 -5.07 -10.09
C TYR A 709 20.80 -5.26 -9.00
N LEU A 710 21.14 -4.21 -8.24
CA LEU A 710 22.08 -4.32 -7.12
C LEU A 710 21.55 -5.26 -6.02
N LEU A 711 20.24 -5.26 -5.73
CA LEU A 711 19.63 -6.22 -4.80
C LEU A 711 19.73 -7.66 -5.32
N THR A 712 19.49 -7.94 -6.61
CA THR A 712 19.70 -9.28 -7.18
C THR A 712 21.17 -9.69 -7.15
N LEU A 713 22.11 -8.76 -7.38
CA LEU A 713 23.55 -9.01 -7.27
C LEU A 713 23.94 -9.43 -5.84
N PHE A 714 23.47 -8.70 -4.82
CA PHE A 714 23.70 -9.08 -3.42
C PHE A 714 22.99 -10.39 -3.03
N ALA A 715 21.74 -10.61 -3.47
CA ALA A 715 21.01 -11.86 -3.20
C ALA A 715 21.73 -13.08 -3.82
N THR A 716 22.23 -12.95 -5.06
CA THR A 716 23.01 -13.99 -5.74
C THR A 716 24.28 -14.31 -4.94
N LEU A 717 25.04 -13.28 -4.58
CA LEU A 717 26.29 -13.40 -3.82
C LEU A 717 26.09 -14.12 -2.47
N LEU A 718 25.06 -13.73 -1.72
CA LEU A 718 24.67 -14.35 -0.45
C LEU A 718 24.23 -15.81 -0.64
N SER A 719 23.43 -16.11 -1.68
CA SER A 719 22.91 -17.46 -1.94
C SER A 719 23.97 -18.51 -2.27
N CYS A 720 25.18 -18.05 -2.63
CA CYS A 720 26.38 -18.86 -2.89
C CYS A 720 27.39 -18.83 -1.73
N GLY A 721 27.06 -18.22 -0.59
CA GLY A 721 27.95 -18.11 0.58
C GLY A 721 29.07 -17.09 0.45
N ILE A 722 29.16 -16.36 -0.66
CA ILE A 722 30.29 -15.46 -0.95
C ILE A 722 30.18 -14.18 -0.11
N HIS A 723 31.27 -13.81 0.57
CA HIS A 723 31.31 -12.73 1.57
C HIS A 723 30.23 -12.82 2.66
N LEU A 724 29.58 -13.98 2.86
CA LEU A 724 28.38 -14.12 3.67
C LEU A 724 28.55 -13.63 5.11
N GLN A 725 29.62 -14.08 5.80
CA GLN A 725 29.93 -13.63 7.16
C GLN A 725 30.18 -12.12 7.25
N ARG A 726 30.84 -11.52 6.26
CA ARG A 726 31.11 -10.08 6.22
C ARG A 726 29.82 -9.28 6.02
N LEU A 727 28.99 -9.67 5.05
CA LEU A 727 27.71 -9.02 4.76
C LEU A 727 26.71 -9.16 5.92
N ALA A 728 26.68 -10.31 6.59
CA ALA A 728 25.83 -10.55 7.75
C ALA A 728 26.29 -9.84 9.04
N GLN A 729 27.49 -9.23 9.04
CA GLN A 729 28.02 -8.42 10.15
C GLN A 729 27.99 -6.90 9.86
N GLU A 730 27.74 -6.50 8.62
CA GLU A 730 27.80 -5.10 8.15
C GLU A 730 26.51 -4.32 8.47
N LYS A 731 26.45 -3.65 9.63
CA LYS A 731 25.26 -2.92 10.13
C LYS A 731 24.73 -1.86 9.16
N ASP A 732 25.62 -1.20 8.41
CA ASP A 732 25.23 -0.19 7.40
C ASP A 732 24.58 -0.81 6.15
N PHE A 733 24.96 -2.05 5.81
CA PHE A 733 24.32 -2.81 4.74
C PHE A 733 22.89 -3.20 5.17
N VAL A 734 22.72 -3.79 6.35
CA VAL A 734 21.40 -4.13 6.91
C VAL A 734 20.49 -2.89 7.00
N SER A 735 21.01 -1.79 7.53
CA SER A 735 20.28 -0.51 7.62
C SER A 735 19.90 0.07 6.25
N THR A 736 20.70 -0.20 5.21
CA THR A 736 20.38 0.19 3.82
C THR A 736 19.31 -0.71 3.22
N ILE A 737 19.35 -2.03 3.45
CA ILE A 737 18.29 -2.96 3.02
C ILE A 737 16.94 -2.61 3.67
N LEU A 738 16.93 -2.32 4.96
CA LEU A 738 15.72 -1.92 5.69
C LEU A 738 15.16 -0.57 5.19
N ARG A 739 16.02 0.38 4.79
CA ARG A 739 15.59 1.64 4.15
C ARG A 739 14.94 1.41 2.78
N LEU A 740 15.36 0.37 2.04
CA LEU A 740 14.74 0.01 0.76
C LEU A 740 13.34 -0.61 0.93
N LEU A 741 12.95 -1.03 2.13
CA LEU A 741 11.57 -1.40 2.43
C LEU A 741 10.61 -0.20 2.43
N ASP A 742 11.07 1.05 2.44
CA ASP A 742 10.21 2.22 2.17
C ASP A 742 10.01 2.50 0.66
N SER A 743 10.67 1.75 -0.24
CA SER A 743 10.57 1.99 -1.69
C SER A 743 9.13 1.80 -2.23
N PRO A 744 8.63 2.68 -3.12
CA PRO A 744 7.32 2.49 -3.76
C PRO A 744 7.27 1.22 -4.63
N SER A 745 8.40 0.81 -5.23
CA SER A 745 8.48 -0.39 -6.08
C SER A 745 8.31 -1.68 -5.29
N THR A 746 7.29 -2.48 -5.63
CA THR A 746 7.05 -3.81 -5.06
C THR A 746 8.24 -4.75 -5.28
N SER A 747 8.87 -4.70 -6.46
CA SER A 747 10.05 -5.52 -6.78
C SER A 747 11.25 -5.18 -5.88
N ILE A 748 11.49 -3.90 -5.58
CA ILE A 748 12.56 -3.49 -4.67
C ILE A 748 12.28 -3.98 -3.24
N ARG A 749 11.05 -3.82 -2.75
CA ARG A 749 10.67 -4.32 -1.41
C ARG A 749 10.76 -5.83 -1.30
N ALA A 750 10.29 -6.57 -2.31
CA ALA A 750 10.36 -8.03 -2.37
C ALA A 750 11.82 -8.53 -2.31
N LYS A 751 12.71 -7.92 -3.11
CA LYS A 751 14.14 -8.27 -3.11
C LYS A 751 14.85 -7.81 -1.83
N ALA A 752 14.47 -6.69 -1.24
CA ALA A 752 14.98 -6.27 0.06
C ALA A 752 14.57 -7.24 1.18
N PHE A 753 13.32 -7.74 1.19
CA PHE A 753 12.92 -8.83 2.10
C PHE A 753 13.70 -10.13 1.84
N LEU A 754 13.97 -10.49 0.57
CA LEU A 754 14.75 -11.69 0.22
C LEU A 754 16.22 -11.59 0.68
N VAL A 755 16.88 -10.45 0.44
CA VAL A 755 18.25 -10.17 0.92
C VAL A 755 18.29 -10.15 2.44
N LEU A 756 17.31 -9.52 3.09
CA LEU A 756 17.20 -9.50 4.55
C LEU A 756 17.02 -10.90 5.12
N CYS A 757 16.18 -11.74 4.50
CA CYS A 757 15.99 -13.12 4.93
C CYS A 757 17.30 -13.93 4.84
N TYR A 758 18.11 -13.75 3.79
CA TYR A 758 19.45 -14.37 3.74
C TYR A 758 20.35 -13.90 4.90
N ILE A 759 20.38 -12.61 5.22
CA ILE A 759 21.17 -12.08 6.35
C ILE A 759 20.70 -12.70 7.68
N LEU A 760 19.38 -12.76 7.90
CA LEU A 760 18.78 -13.22 9.16
C LEU A 760 18.84 -14.73 9.37
N ILE A 761 19.07 -15.53 8.32
CA ILE A 761 19.39 -16.97 8.45
C ILE A 761 20.78 -17.19 9.06
N HIS A 762 21.73 -16.26 8.85
CA HIS A 762 23.12 -16.43 9.24
C HIS A 762 23.61 -15.50 10.36
N ASN A 763 22.87 -14.45 10.75
CA ASN A 763 23.16 -13.66 11.94
C ASN A 763 21.91 -13.18 12.69
N ARG A 764 21.71 -13.70 13.92
CA ARG A 764 20.64 -13.31 14.85
C ARG A 764 20.78 -11.91 15.44
N GLU A 765 22.00 -11.38 15.59
CA GLU A 765 22.18 -10.00 16.09
C GLU A 765 21.56 -8.97 15.13
N MET A 766 21.54 -9.26 13.84
CA MET A 766 20.88 -8.42 12.84
C MET A 766 19.35 -8.49 12.91
N LEU A 767 18.76 -9.50 13.56
CA LEU A 767 17.33 -9.54 13.83
C LEU A 767 16.93 -8.49 14.86
N LEU A 768 17.71 -8.35 15.94
CA LEU A 768 17.51 -7.28 16.93
C LEU A 768 17.60 -5.89 16.28
N LEU A 769 18.65 -5.64 15.51
CA LEU A 769 18.82 -4.40 14.75
C LEU A 769 17.63 -4.14 13.80
N SER A 770 17.15 -5.18 13.11
CA SER A 770 16.03 -5.06 12.17
C SER A 770 14.70 -4.76 12.87
N CYS A 771 14.42 -5.42 14.00
CA CYS A 771 13.22 -5.16 14.80
C CYS A 771 13.20 -3.73 15.34
N GLN A 772 14.32 -3.26 15.91
CA GLN A 772 14.49 -1.86 16.34
C GLN A 772 14.32 -0.88 15.17
N ALA A 773 14.84 -1.22 13.98
CA ALA A 773 14.67 -0.47 12.74
C ALA A 773 13.32 -0.72 12.02
N ARG A 774 12.26 -1.03 12.79
CA ARG A 774 10.85 -1.06 12.37
C ARG A 774 10.47 -2.20 11.40
N LEU A 775 11.22 -3.32 11.36
CA LEU A 775 10.92 -4.49 10.51
C LEU A 775 9.45 -4.94 10.60
N VAL A 776 8.92 -5.06 11.81
CA VAL A 776 7.53 -5.50 12.07
C VAL A 776 6.52 -4.64 11.30
N MET A 777 6.71 -3.32 11.28
CA MET A 777 5.81 -2.39 10.59
C MET A 777 5.86 -2.56 9.06
N TYR A 778 6.99 -2.97 8.48
CA TYR A 778 7.07 -3.33 7.06
C TYR A 778 6.35 -4.65 6.75
N ILE A 779 6.48 -5.65 7.64
CA ILE A 779 5.78 -6.94 7.53
C ILE A 779 4.27 -6.70 7.56
N GLU A 780 3.74 -5.99 8.55
CA GLU A 780 2.33 -5.61 8.65
C GLU A 780 1.82 -4.86 7.41
N ARG A 781 2.58 -3.85 6.96
CA ARG A 781 2.18 -2.94 5.86
C ARG A 781 2.03 -3.66 4.53
N ASP A 782 2.91 -4.61 4.20
CA ASP A 782 2.82 -5.35 2.93
C ASP A 782 2.04 -6.66 3.05
N SER A 783 2.01 -7.34 4.21
CA SER A 783 1.18 -8.54 4.41
C SER A 783 -0.32 -8.24 4.28
N ARG A 784 -0.78 -7.07 4.74
CA ARG A 784 -2.17 -6.60 4.53
C ARG A 784 -2.56 -6.39 3.07
N LYS A 785 -1.61 -6.45 2.12
CA LYS A 785 -1.84 -6.37 0.67
C LYS A 785 -1.84 -7.74 0.00
N THR A 786 -1.40 -8.79 0.72
CA THR A 786 -1.21 -10.15 0.23
C THR A 786 -2.15 -11.14 0.94
N THR A 787 -3.35 -10.69 1.30
CA THR A 787 -4.41 -11.56 1.81
C THR A 787 -5.12 -12.27 0.64
N PRO A 788 -5.43 -13.57 0.76
CA PRO A 788 -6.02 -14.34 -0.34
C PRO A 788 -7.37 -13.74 -0.77
N GLY A 789 -7.56 -13.65 -2.09
CA GLY A 789 -8.73 -13.01 -2.72
C GLY A 789 -8.43 -11.71 -3.49
N ARG A 790 -7.25 -11.10 -3.32
CA ARG A 790 -6.79 -9.95 -4.15
C ARG A 790 -5.51 -10.22 -4.96
N GLU A 791 -4.79 -11.30 -4.67
CA GLU A 791 -3.45 -11.54 -5.24
C GLU A 791 -3.44 -11.79 -6.76
N GLN A 792 -4.56 -12.20 -7.36
CA GLN A 792 -4.66 -12.49 -8.81
C GLN A 792 -4.56 -11.24 -9.73
N GLN A 793 -4.57 -10.03 -9.18
CA GLN A 793 -4.70 -8.79 -9.97
C GLN A 793 -3.37 -8.11 -10.33
N SER A 794 -2.20 -8.56 -9.83
CA SER A 794 -0.91 -8.12 -10.40
C SER A 794 0.26 -9.08 -10.11
N PRO A 795 1.13 -9.40 -11.10
CA PRO A 795 2.27 -10.30 -10.90
C PRO A 795 3.33 -9.73 -9.95
N GLY A 796 3.42 -8.39 -9.85
CA GLY A 796 4.27 -7.71 -8.88
C GLY A 796 3.80 -7.82 -7.43
N GLY A 797 2.53 -8.19 -7.19
CA GLY A 797 1.99 -8.50 -5.87
C GLY A 797 2.37 -9.90 -5.41
N GLU A 798 2.23 -10.90 -6.28
CA GLU A 798 2.55 -12.30 -5.96
C GLU A 798 4.04 -12.49 -5.60
N TYR A 799 4.96 -11.86 -6.35
CA TYR A 799 6.39 -11.92 -6.05
C TYR A 799 6.73 -11.33 -4.66
N LEU A 800 6.06 -10.23 -4.29
CA LEU A 800 6.20 -9.64 -2.95
C LEU A 800 5.61 -10.56 -1.86
N SER A 801 4.46 -11.18 -2.11
CA SER A 801 3.85 -12.18 -1.22
C SER A 801 4.79 -13.35 -0.96
N ARG A 802 5.34 -13.97 -2.01
CA ARG A 802 6.30 -15.09 -1.90
C ARG A 802 7.54 -14.72 -1.10
N CYS A 803 8.19 -13.59 -1.39
CA CYS A 803 9.39 -13.16 -0.65
C CYS A 803 9.09 -12.83 0.82
N LEU A 804 7.94 -12.22 1.12
CA LEU A 804 7.53 -11.87 2.48
C LEU A 804 7.13 -13.11 3.31
N GLN A 805 6.43 -14.09 2.69
CA GLN A 805 6.07 -15.34 3.35
C GLN A 805 7.30 -16.17 3.78
N LEU A 806 8.37 -16.19 2.98
CA LEU A 806 9.61 -16.88 3.35
C LEU A 806 10.28 -16.23 4.58
N LEU A 807 10.31 -14.89 4.64
CA LEU A 807 10.80 -14.17 5.81
C LEU A 807 9.94 -14.41 7.05
N ILE A 808 8.61 -14.33 6.93
CA ILE A 808 7.68 -14.61 8.03
C ILE A 808 7.89 -16.04 8.57
N ARG A 809 8.04 -17.02 7.69
CA ARG A 809 8.30 -18.42 8.06
C ARG A 809 9.64 -18.58 8.81
N HIS A 810 10.70 -17.91 8.35
CA HIS A 810 11.99 -17.90 9.05
C HIS A 810 11.88 -17.29 10.45
N LEU A 811 11.22 -16.14 10.57
CA LEU A 811 11.01 -15.45 11.86
C LEU A 811 10.18 -16.29 12.84
N ALA A 812 9.17 -17.02 12.34
CA ALA A 812 8.38 -17.93 13.15
C ALA A 812 9.18 -19.16 13.63
N GLN A 813 10.15 -19.64 12.84
CA GLN A 813 11.03 -20.75 13.22
C GLN A 813 12.17 -20.34 14.16
N GLU A 814 12.68 -19.10 14.07
CA GLU A 814 13.74 -18.61 14.95
C GLU A 814 13.26 -18.16 16.32
N LEU A 815 12.02 -17.70 16.47
CA LEU A 815 11.57 -17.13 17.75
C LEU A 815 11.51 -18.15 18.91
N PRO A 816 11.03 -19.41 18.72
CA PRO A 816 11.14 -20.45 19.74
C PRO A 816 12.60 -20.81 20.06
N ARG A 817 13.51 -20.75 19.06
CA ARG A 817 14.94 -21.03 19.27
C ARG A 817 15.60 -19.95 20.14
N ILE A 818 15.29 -18.68 19.90
CA ILE A 818 15.73 -17.55 20.73
C ILE A 818 15.22 -17.70 22.18
N LEU A 819 13.95 -18.09 22.35
CA LEU A 819 13.36 -18.33 23.67
C LEU A 819 14.06 -19.49 24.39
N GLY A 820 14.35 -20.59 23.69
CA GLY A 820 15.12 -21.72 24.20
C GLY A 820 16.56 -21.37 24.59
N ASP A 821 17.25 -20.53 23.82
CA ASP A 821 18.60 -20.06 24.17
C ASP A 821 18.60 -19.17 25.43
N ILE A 822 17.58 -18.32 25.60
CA ILE A 822 17.35 -17.54 26.83
C ILE A 822 17.08 -18.46 28.03
N LEU A 823 16.16 -19.42 27.87
CA LEU A 823 15.81 -20.40 28.90
C LEU A 823 17.02 -21.24 29.32
N ASN A 824 17.83 -21.73 28.37
CA ASN A 824 19.06 -22.47 28.65
C ASN A 824 20.10 -21.63 29.41
N ALA A 825 20.19 -20.33 29.12
CA ALA A 825 21.09 -19.42 29.85
C ALA A 825 20.63 -19.22 31.31
N LEU A 826 19.33 -18.99 31.53
CA LEU A 826 18.71 -18.81 32.85
C LEU A 826 18.74 -20.09 33.70
N ALA A 827 18.40 -21.24 33.12
CA ALA A 827 18.45 -22.54 33.78
C ALA A 827 19.85 -22.85 34.32
N SER A 828 20.91 -22.43 33.63
CA SER A 828 22.30 -22.63 34.10
C SER A 828 22.61 -21.90 35.42
N VAL A 829 21.94 -20.77 35.69
CA VAL A 829 22.17 -19.92 36.87
C VAL A 829 21.07 -20.01 37.94
N SER A 830 20.07 -20.87 37.74
CA SER A 830 18.98 -21.08 38.69
C SER A 830 19.50 -21.44 40.09
N GLY A 831 19.02 -20.73 41.11
CA GLY A 831 19.45 -20.89 42.52
C GLY A 831 20.87 -20.41 42.83
N ARG A 832 21.51 -19.63 41.94
CA ARG A 832 22.86 -19.09 42.15
C ARG A 832 22.83 -17.58 42.34
N LYS A 833 23.47 -17.10 43.41
CA LYS A 833 23.66 -15.66 43.67
C LYS A 833 24.89 -15.06 42.97
N HIS A 834 25.81 -15.91 42.50
CA HIS A 834 27.04 -15.52 41.81
C HIS A 834 27.31 -16.42 40.59
N PRO A 835 26.85 -16.05 39.38
CA PRO A 835 27.14 -16.78 38.15
C PRO A 835 28.64 -16.80 37.82
N SER A 836 29.14 -17.90 37.23
CA SER A 836 30.53 -17.95 36.77
C SER A 836 30.78 -17.06 35.55
N THR A 837 32.04 -16.71 35.25
CA THR A 837 32.41 -15.90 34.07
C THR A 837 31.88 -16.46 32.75
N VAL A 838 31.77 -17.80 32.62
CA VAL A 838 31.21 -18.46 31.44
C VAL A 838 29.69 -18.24 31.37
N GLN A 839 28.99 -18.37 32.49
CA GLN A 839 27.55 -18.18 32.58
C GLN A 839 27.16 -16.71 32.37
N GLY A 840 27.91 -15.78 32.97
CA GLY A 840 27.75 -14.35 32.73
C GLY A 840 28.02 -13.94 31.28
N LYS A 841 28.93 -14.62 30.57
CA LYS A 841 29.10 -14.44 29.13
C LYS A 841 27.88 -14.96 28.34
N GLN A 842 27.33 -16.12 28.70
CA GLN A 842 26.13 -16.67 28.05
C GLN A 842 24.91 -15.75 28.24
N LEU A 843 24.64 -15.29 29.47
CA LEU A 843 23.57 -14.34 29.77
C LEU A 843 23.71 -13.04 28.94
N LYS A 844 24.92 -12.50 28.81
CA LYS A 844 25.20 -11.31 27.98
C LYS A 844 24.97 -11.49 26.48
N MET A 845 24.98 -12.73 25.97
CA MET A 845 24.63 -13.02 24.58
C MET A 845 23.12 -13.27 24.39
N CYS A 846 22.47 -13.93 25.36
CA CYS A 846 21.10 -14.41 25.22
C CYS A 846 20.05 -13.37 25.65
N LEU A 847 20.18 -12.74 26.83
CA LEU A 847 19.14 -11.85 27.36
C LEU A 847 18.84 -10.62 26.47
N PRO A 848 19.83 -9.99 25.79
CA PRO A 848 19.57 -8.90 24.85
C PRO A 848 18.76 -9.29 23.59
N LEU A 849 18.40 -10.57 23.41
CA LEU A 849 17.48 -11.02 22.35
C LEU A 849 16.01 -10.98 22.78
N MET A 850 15.68 -10.79 24.06
CA MET A 850 14.29 -10.66 24.53
C MET A 850 13.49 -9.51 23.86
N PRO A 851 14.08 -8.37 23.43
CA PRO A 851 13.37 -7.38 22.62
C PRO A 851 12.90 -7.93 21.26
N VAL A 852 13.56 -8.95 20.70
CA VAL A 852 13.09 -9.64 19.49
C VAL A 852 11.81 -10.41 19.77
N VAL A 853 11.72 -11.09 20.92
CA VAL A 853 10.51 -11.79 21.39
C VAL A 853 9.36 -10.81 21.49
N LEU A 854 9.53 -9.69 22.21
CA LEU A 854 8.54 -8.60 22.27
C LEU A 854 8.16 -8.09 20.86
N HIS A 855 9.12 -7.66 20.05
CA HIS A 855 8.83 -7.05 18.76
C HIS A 855 8.07 -8.00 17.81
N LEU A 856 8.50 -9.26 17.67
CA LEU A 856 7.80 -10.20 16.79
C LEU A 856 6.41 -10.58 17.34
N LEU A 857 6.24 -10.65 18.66
CA LEU A 857 4.91 -10.80 19.28
C LEU A 857 4.01 -9.58 19.08
N THR A 858 4.52 -8.37 18.84
CA THR A 858 3.67 -7.23 18.44
C THR A 858 3.13 -7.31 17.00
N SER A 859 3.62 -8.22 16.16
CA SER A 859 3.05 -8.48 14.83
C SER A 859 1.69 -9.17 14.94
N GLN A 860 0.74 -8.80 14.08
CA GLN A 860 -0.54 -9.50 13.91
C GLN A 860 -0.37 -10.75 13.03
N VAL A 861 0.69 -10.78 12.22
CA VAL A 861 0.98 -11.82 11.23
C VAL A 861 1.89 -12.92 11.79
N VAL A 862 2.91 -12.57 12.59
CA VAL A 862 3.86 -13.56 13.17
C VAL A 862 3.31 -14.22 14.44
N ARG A 863 2.67 -13.45 15.33
CA ARG A 863 2.15 -13.92 16.64
C ARG A 863 1.29 -15.20 16.55
N PRO A 864 0.31 -15.35 15.62
CA PRO A 864 -0.50 -16.57 15.51
C PRO A 864 0.25 -17.79 14.94
N GLN A 865 1.48 -17.61 14.45
CA GLN A 865 2.34 -18.70 13.94
C GLN A 865 3.38 -19.16 14.97
N VAL A 866 3.43 -18.53 16.14
CA VAL A 866 4.46 -18.80 17.16
C VAL A 866 3.88 -19.04 18.57
N VAL A 867 2.75 -18.39 18.92
CA VAL A 867 2.08 -18.66 20.20
C VAL A 867 1.43 -20.04 20.14
N THR A 868 2.17 -21.04 20.63
CA THR A 868 1.77 -22.44 20.79
C THR A 868 1.86 -22.85 22.26
N GLU A 869 1.34 -24.02 22.61
CA GLU A 869 1.50 -24.64 23.93
C GLU A 869 2.98 -24.71 24.38
N GLU A 870 3.88 -25.24 23.54
CA GLU A 870 5.32 -25.33 23.82
C GLU A 870 5.97 -23.95 24.04
N PHE A 871 5.54 -22.95 23.27
CA PHE A 871 5.98 -21.57 23.44
C PHE A 871 5.51 -21.00 24.78
N LEU A 872 4.24 -21.19 25.15
CA LEU A 872 3.66 -20.70 26.41
C LEU A 872 4.28 -21.39 27.64
N PHE A 873 4.53 -22.70 27.57
CA PHE A 873 5.26 -23.45 28.60
C PHE A 873 6.69 -22.90 28.80
N SER A 874 7.42 -22.73 27.70
CA SER A 874 8.79 -22.17 27.72
C SER A 874 8.81 -20.73 28.26
N TYR A 875 7.79 -19.95 27.91
CA TYR A 875 7.64 -18.57 28.33
C TYR A 875 7.26 -18.45 29.82
N GLY A 876 6.36 -19.31 30.32
CA GLY A 876 6.05 -19.42 31.75
C GLY A 876 7.24 -19.87 32.60
N THR A 877 8.10 -20.73 32.05
CA THR A 877 9.37 -21.11 32.67
C THR A 877 10.31 -19.91 32.83
N ILE A 878 10.34 -18.98 31.86
CA ILE A 878 11.10 -17.71 31.98
C ILE A 878 10.48 -16.79 33.04
N LEU A 879 9.15 -16.69 33.13
CA LEU A 879 8.50 -15.96 34.23
C LEU A 879 8.83 -16.57 35.60
N SER A 880 8.94 -17.90 35.69
CA SER A 880 9.38 -18.60 36.92
C SER A 880 10.83 -18.26 37.30
N HIS A 881 11.74 -18.11 36.32
CA HIS A 881 13.07 -17.57 36.58
C HIS A 881 13.05 -16.12 37.07
N ILE A 882 12.16 -15.26 36.54
CA ILE A 882 11.98 -13.89 37.02
C ILE A 882 11.48 -13.88 38.48
N LYS A 883 10.54 -14.75 38.85
CA LYS A 883 10.14 -14.96 40.25
C LYS A 883 11.34 -15.34 41.14
N SER A 884 12.20 -16.26 40.70
CA SER A 884 13.40 -16.68 41.44
C SER A 884 14.49 -15.58 41.54
N MET A 885 14.49 -14.63 40.60
CA MET A 885 15.31 -13.41 40.68
C MET A 885 14.74 -12.41 41.70
N ASP A 886 13.42 -12.20 41.69
CA ASP A 886 12.71 -11.29 42.60
C ASP A 886 12.75 -11.77 44.07
N SER A 887 12.63 -13.08 44.31
CA SER A 887 12.81 -13.68 45.65
C SER A 887 14.26 -13.71 46.13
N GLY A 888 15.23 -13.36 45.27
CA GLY A 888 16.66 -13.37 45.58
C GLY A 888 17.28 -14.75 45.76
N GLU A 889 16.60 -15.83 45.35
CA GLU A 889 17.18 -17.18 45.21
C GLU A 889 18.30 -17.18 44.16
N SER A 890 18.01 -16.56 43.02
CA SER A 890 18.89 -16.39 41.87
C SER A 890 19.30 -14.91 41.77
N ASN A 891 20.55 -14.60 41.42
CA ASN A 891 20.96 -13.23 41.10
C ASN A 891 21.85 -13.20 39.85
N ILE A 892 21.46 -12.38 38.87
CA ILE A 892 22.20 -12.18 37.63
C ILE A 892 22.86 -10.80 37.54
N ASP A 893 22.58 -9.87 38.46
CA ASP A 893 23.02 -8.48 38.40
C ASP A 893 24.55 -8.38 38.51
N GLY A 894 25.17 -9.22 39.34
CA GLY A 894 26.63 -9.35 39.41
C GLY A 894 27.29 -9.88 38.12
N ALA A 895 26.49 -10.43 37.20
CA ALA A 895 26.94 -10.89 35.89
C ALA A 895 26.61 -9.89 34.77
N VAL A 896 25.35 -9.45 34.64
CA VAL A 896 24.86 -8.58 33.54
C VAL A 896 24.76 -7.09 33.88
N GLY A 897 24.67 -6.73 35.17
CA GLY A 897 24.34 -5.39 35.67
C GLY A 897 22.82 -5.24 35.93
N SER A 898 22.41 -4.62 37.04
CA SER A 898 20.98 -4.58 37.43
C SER A 898 20.11 -3.90 36.36
N ALA A 899 20.57 -2.82 35.73
CA ALA A 899 19.82 -2.17 34.65
C ALA A 899 19.47 -3.12 33.48
N ALA A 900 20.33 -4.08 33.14
CA ALA A 900 20.06 -5.09 32.12
C ALA A 900 19.17 -6.24 32.63
N SER A 901 19.21 -6.51 33.94
CA SER A 901 18.31 -7.43 34.66
C SER A 901 16.88 -6.87 34.69
N GLU A 902 16.74 -5.60 35.08
CA GLU A 902 15.50 -4.83 35.10
C GLU A 902 14.90 -4.66 33.70
N GLU A 903 15.72 -4.31 32.69
CA GLU A 903 15.29 -4.23 31.30
C GLU A 903 14.79 -5.59 30.78
N PHE A 904 15.47 -6.70 31.12
CA PHE A 904 15.03 -8.04 30.77
C PHE A 904 13.67 -8.40 31.39
N ILE A 905 13.44 -8.09 32.68
CA ILE A 905 12.14 -8.31 33.32
C ILE A 905 11.04 -7.47 32.65
N LYS A 906 11.31 -6.18 32.43
CA LYS A 906 10.35 -5.24 31.83
C LYS A 906 9.95 -5.63 30.41
N ILE A 907 10.93 -6.01 29.58
CA ILE A 907 10.69 -6.46 28.20
C ILE A 907 10.02 -7.83 28.18
N THR A 908 10.31 -8.71 29.15
CA THR A 908 9.56 -9.95 29.32
C THR A 908 8.09 -9.64 29.60
N LEU A 909 7.74 -8.94 30.69
CA LEU A 909 6.35 -8.66 31.03
C LEU A 909 5.60 -7.90 29.90
N SER A 910 6.28 -7.01 29.17
CA SER A 910 5.76 -6.34 27.97
C SER A 910 5.41 -7.33 26.84
N ALA A 911 6.18 -8.40 26.68
CA ALA A 911 5.94 -9.43 25.68
C ALA A 911 4.69 -10.27 26.00
N PHE A 912 4.33 -10.42 27.28
CA PHE A 912 3.07 -11.05 27.67
C PHE A 912 1.88 -10.12 27.43
N GLU A 913 2.02 -8.82 27.70
CA GLU A 913 1.03 -7.81 27.29
C GLU A 913 0.79 -7.85 25.77
N ALA A 914 1.86 -8.05 24.98
CA ALA A 914 1.73 -8.24 23.53
C ALA A 914 0.94 -9.51 23.19
N ILE A 915 1.17 -10.66 23.83
CA ILE A 915 0.37 -11.87 23.61
C ILE A 915 -1.12 -11.59 23.91
N MET A 916 -1.41 -10.92 25.02
CA MET A 916 -2.77 -10.68 25.51
C MET A 916 -3.65 -9.79 24.62
N GLN A 917 -3.07 -9.02 23.70
CA GLN A 917 -3.82 -8.29 22.66
C GLN A 917 -4.57 -9.20 21.67
N TYR A 918 -4.31 -10.51 21.67
CA TYR A 918 -4.98 -11.51 20.83
C TYR A 918 -5.57 -12.64 21.71
N PRO A 919 -6.67 -12.37 22.45
CA PRO A 919 -7.25 -13.29 23.42
C PRO A 919 -7.38 -14.74 22.95
N VAL A 920 -7.90 -14.94 21.74
CA VAL A 920 -8.10 -16.23 21.06
C VAL A 920 -6.91 -17.20 21.19
N LEU A 921 -5.67 -16.67 21.13
CA LEU A 921 -4.45 -17.49 21.20
C LEU A 921 -4.16 -18.06 22.61
N LEU A 922 -4.84 -17.60 23.65
CA LEU A 922 -4.80 -18.20 25.00
C LEU A 922 -6.03 -19.07 25.30
N GLU A 923 -7.10 -18.95 24.53
CA GLU A 923 -8.32 -19.76 24.66
C GLU A 923 -8.00 -21.22 24.32
N ASP A 924 -7.29 -21.43 23.21
CA ASP A 924 -6.79 -22.73 22.73
C ASP A 924 -5.82 -23.43 23.72
N TYR A 925 -5.23 -22.70 24.68
CA TYR A 925 -4.18 -23.17 25.59
C TYR A 925 -4.45 -22.85 27.07
N ARG A 926 -5.73 -22.78 27.47
CA ARG A 926 -6.21 -22.40 28.82
C ARG A 926 -5.47 -23.11 29.97
N ALA A 927 -5.26 -24.42 29.88
CA ALA A 927 -4.58 -25.20 30.91
C ALA A 927 -3.12 -24.75 31.11
N THR A 928 -2.36 -24.63 30.01
CA THR A 928 -0.95 -24.21 30.01
C THR A 928 -0.78 -22.80 30.59
N VAL A 929 -1.72 -21.90 30.34
CA VAL A 929 -1.72 -20.54 30.92
C VAL A 929 -1.95 -20.59 32.44
N ILE A 930 -2.90 -21.39 32.91
CA ILE A 930 -3.22 -21.50 34.34
C ILE A 930 -2.09 -22.20 35.12
N GLU A 931 -1.43 -23.18 34.53
CA GLU A 931 -0.35 -23.95 35.18
C GLU A 931 1.02 -23.22 35.14
N TYR A 932 1.40 -22.61 34.01
CA TYR A 932 2.76 -22.08 33.80
C TYR A 932 2.87 -20.54 33.78
N ILE A 933 1.80 -19.81 33.47
CA ILE A 933 1.85 -18.34 33.33
C ILE A 933 1.32 -17.64 34.59
N LEU A 934 0.16 -18.04 35.11
CA LEU A 934 -0.46 -17.37 36.25
C LEU A 934 0.35 -17.48 37.57
N PRO A 935 0.92 -18.65 37.96
CA PRO A 935 1.56 -18.76 39.27
C PRO A 935 2.83 -17.88 39.44
N PRO A 936 3.70 -17.72 38.43
CA PRO A 936 4.76 -16.71 38.47
C PRO A 936 4.23 -15.27 38.59
N LEU A 937 3.20 -14.90 37.83
CA LEU A 937 2.61 -13.55 37.89
C LEU A 937 1.97 -13.27 39.26
N VAL A 938 1.26 -14.23 39.86
CA VAL A 938 0.70 -14.11 41.22
C VAL A 938 1.81 -13.96 42.28
N ALA A 939 2.95 -14.64 42.12
CA ALA A 939 4.08 -14.45 43.03
C ALA A 939 4.68 -13.03 42.92
N LEU A 940 4.78 -12.46 41.72
CA LEU A 940 5.31 -11.10 41.50
C LEU A 940 4.40 -9.99 42.05
N VAL A 941 3.14 -10.28 42.44
CA VAL A 941 2.31 -9.37 43.24
C VAL A 941 2.91 -9.12 44.63
N GLN A 942 3.77 -10.01 45.13
CA GLN A 942 4.47 -9.89 46.41
C GLN A 942 5.86 -9.22 46.30
N SER A 943 6.26 -8.79 45.09
CA SER A 943 7.57 -8.18 44.83
C SER A 943 7.81 -6.92 45.65
N GLN A 944 9.05 -6.69 46.08
CA GLN A 944 9.43 -5.41 46.70
C GLN A 944 9.49 -4.25 45.69
N ASN A 945 9.45 -4.54 44.38
CA ASN A 945 9.43 -3.53 43.33
C ASN A 945 7.98 -3.18 42.94
N VAL A 946 7.61 -1.91 43.14
CA VAL A 946 6.28 -1.38 42.83
C VAL A 946 5.92 -1.51 41.34
N GLU A 947 6.89 -1.41 40.42
CA GLU A 947 6.62 -1.62 38.99
C GLU A 947 6.22 -3.07 38.69
N TRP A 948 6.94 -4.06 39.24
CA TRP A 948 6.64 -5.48 39.01
C TRP A 948 5.29 -5.88 39.59
N ARG A 949 4.95 -5.40 40.79
CA ARG A 949 3.61 -5.62 41.38
C ARG A 949 2.50 -5.02 40.52
N LEU A 950 2.65 -3.76 40.11
CA LEU A 950 1.66 -3.04 39.31
C LEU A 950 1.44 -3.70 37.95
N TRP A 951 2.52 -4.08 37.26
CA TRP A 951 2.45 -4.77 35.97
C TRP A 951 1.84 -6.16 36.12
N SER A 952 2.22 -6.92 37.14
CA SER A 952 1.69 -8.27 37.37
C SER A 952 0.20 -8.24 37.74
N LEU A 953 -0.23 -7.33 38.61
CA LEU A 953 -1.67 -7.12 38.92
C LEU A 953 -2.47 -6.74 37.66
N ARG A 954 -1.93 -5.87 36.80
CA ARG A 954 -2.58 -5.52 35.54
C ARG A 954 -2.71 -6.74 34.62
N LEU A 955 -1.60 -7.45 34.36
CA LEU A 955 -1.60 -8.63 33.50
C LEU A 955 -2.53 -9.73 34.04
N LEU A 956 -2.56 -9.96 35.35
CA LEU A 956 -3.51 -10.88 35.98
C LEU A 956 -4.96 -10.44 35.80
N SER A 957 -5.26 -9.14 35.96
CA SER A 957 -6.64 -8.62 35.76
C SER A 957 -7.13 -8.84 34.32
N GLU A 958 -6.26 -8.64 33.32
CA GLU A 958 -6.60 -8.83 31.90
C GLU A 958 -6.69 -10.33 31.55
N THR A 959 -5.73 -11.16 32.02
CA THR A 959 -5.70 -12.62 31.74
C THR A 959 -6.86 -13.35 32.41
N THR A 960 -7.11 -13.10 33.69
CA THR A 960 -8.17 -13.80 34.44
C THR A 960 -9.56 -13.38 33.95
N SER A 961 -9.74 -12.13 33.53
CA SER A 961 -10.98 -11.68 32.88
C SER A 961 -11.28 -12.49 31.62
N LEU A 962 -10.28 -12.73 30.76
CA LEU A 962 -10.44 -13.61 29.61
C LEU A 962 -10.83 -15.03 30.03
N LEU A 963 -10.06 -15.65 30.92
CA LEU A 963 -10.25 -17.04 31.32
C LEU A 963 -11.60 -17.30 32.00
N VAL A 964 -12.13 -16.35 32.77
CA VAL A 964 -13.45 -16.44 33.41
C VAL A 964 -14.60 -16.20 32.42
N ASN A 965 -14.42 -15.32 31.43
CA ASN A 965 -15.44 -15.10 30.39
C ASN A 965 -15.69 -16.33 29.50
N LEU A 966 -14.68 -17.20 29.33
CA LEU A 966 -14.74 -18.40 28.49
C LEU A 966 -15.44 -19.59 29.16
N ALA A 967 -15.66 -19.56 30.47
CA ALA A 967 -16.36 -20.61 31.22
C ALA A 967 -17.86 -20.74 30.89
N ALA A 968 -18.40 -19.87 30.02
CA ALA A 968 -19.82 -19.76 29.70
C ALA A 968 -20.18 -20.23 28.27
N GLY A 969 -19.32 -21.00 27.60
CA GLY A 969 -19.53 -21.53 26.23
C GLY A 969 -19.25 -23.03 26.11
N ASP A 970 -19.84 -23.67 25.10
CA ASP A 970 -19.86 -25.13 24.90
C ASP A 970 -18.45 -25.73 24.65
N ILE A 971 -17.74 -26.10 25.72
CA ILE A 971 -16.43 -26.78 25.72
C ILE A 971 -16.46 -27.95 26.70
N GLU A 972 -15.67 -29.00 26.46
CA GLU A 972 -15.68 -30.28 27.18
C GLU A 972 -15.53 -30.12 28.72
N GLU A 973 -16.55 -30.56 29.46
CA GLU A 973 -16.79 -30.17 30.87
C GLU A 973 -15.66 -30.58 31.84
N GLU A 974 -15.01 -31.73 31.64
CA GLU A 974 -14.03 -32.26 32.59
C GLU A 974 -12.73 -31.45 32.63
N ALA A 975 -12.18 -31.06 31.48
CA ALA A 975 -10.93 -30.29 31.40
C ALA A 975 -11.10 -28.84 31.90
N VAL A 976 -12.29 -28.27 31.73
CA VAL A 976 -12.66 -26.96 32.27
C VAL A 976 -12.74 -27.01 33.80
N ALA A 977 -13.34 -28.05 34.37
CA ALA A 977 -13.51 -28.19 35.82
C ALA A 977 -12.18 -28.24 36.60
N ASP A 978 -11.18 -28.99 36.12
CA ASP A 978 -9.86 -29.03 36.78
C ASP A 978 -9.04 -27.75 36.55
N SER A 979 -9.18 -27.12 35.38
CA SER A 979 -8.62 -25.78 35.12
C SER A 979 -9.17 -24.75 36.12
N GLU A 980 -10.46 -24.80 36.43
CA GLU A 980 -11.10 -23.88 37.39
C GLU A 980 -10.74 -24.20 38.84
N ARG A 981 -10.61 -25.47 39.22
CA ARG A 981 -10.08 -25.87 40.54
C ARG A 981 -8.67 -25.32 40.77
N SER A 982 -7.80 -25.38 39.75
CA SER A 982 -6.44 -24.83 39.81
C SER A 982 -6.45 -23.29 39.97
N LEU A 983 -7.26 -22.58 39.18
CA LEU A 983 -7.44 -21.13 39.30
C LEU A 983 -8.03 -20.71 40.66
N LEU A 984 -9.02 -21.44 41.16
CA LEU A 984 -9.62 -21.25 42.49
C LEU A 984 -8.60 -21.43 43.62
N GLY A 985 -7.78 -22.48 43.55
CA GLY A 985 -6.69 -22.73 44.51
C GLY A 985 -5.65 -21.60 44.49
N LEU A 986 -5.11 -21.27 43.31
CA LEU A 986 -4.13 -20.20 43.16
C LEU A 986 -4.64 -18.86 43.74
N VAL A 987 -5.92 -18.53 43.50
CA VAL A 987 -6.49 -17.28 44.00
C VAL A 987 -6.75 -17.33 45.50
N ARG A 988 -7.39 -18.39 46.02
CA ARG A 988 -7.68 -18.53 47.46
C ARG A 988 -6.41 -18.59 48.31
N ASP A 989 -5.44 -19.40 47.89
CA ASP A 989 -4.33 -19.83 48.75
C ASP A 989 -3.11 -18.91 48.65
N VAL A 990 -2.99 -18.12 47.57
CA VAL A 990 -1.82 -17.25 47.32
C VAL A 990 -2.18 -15.78 47.15
N LEU A 991 -3.29 -15.47 46.45
CA LEU A 991 -3.61 -14.10 46.03
C LEU A 991 -4.48 -13.33 47.03
N LEU A 992 -5.65 -13.86 47.42
CA LEU A 992 -6.58 -13.17 48.34
C LEU A 992 -5.96 -12.80 49.71
N PRO A 993 -5.06 -13.61 50.32
CA PRO A 993 -4.39 -13.24 51.57
C PRO A 993 -3.55 -11.94 51.49
N GLN A 994 -3.19 -11.50 50.27
CA GLN A 994 -2.40 -10.29 50.07
C GLN A 994 -3.24 -9.01 49.96
N TYR A 995 -4.57 -9.12 49.79
CA TYR A 995 -5.42 -7.95 49.52
C TYR A 995 -5.50 -6.97 50.70
N GLU A 996 -5.32 -7.43 51.93
CA GLU A 996 -5.18 -6.57 53.12
C GLU A 996 -4.02 -5.58 52.95
N HIS A 997 -2.87 -6.02 52.44
CA HIS A 997 -1.77 -5.11 52.12
C HIS A 997 -2.04 -4.30 50.85
N ILE A 998 -2.38 -4.97 49.73
CA ILE A 998 -2.52 -4.35 48.40
C ILE A 998 -3.55 -3.21 48.40
N LEU A 999 -4.68 -3.35 49.10
CA LEU A 999 -5.75 -2.34 49.12
C LEU A 999 -5.37 -1.07 49.92
N THR A 1000 -4.41 -1.16 50.84
CA THR A 1000 -3.91 0.00 51.62
C THR A 1000 -2.87 0.84 50.86
N GLU A 1001 -2.43 0.40 49.69
CA GLU A 1001 -1.44 1.12 48.87
C GLU A 1001 -2.00 2.36 48.16
N PRO A 1002 -1.14 3.33 47.80
CA PRO A 1002 -1.52 4.45 46.94
C PRO A 1002 -2.05 3.99 45.57
N ASP A 1003 -2.88 4.83 44.94
CA ASP A 1003 -3.28 4.63 43.55
C ASP A 1003 -2.05 4.59 42.62
N PRO A 1004 -2.03 3.75 41.57
CA PRO A 1004 -3.16 3.00 41.03
C PRO A 1004 -3.23 1.51 41.46
N VAL A 1005 -2.39 1.04 42.39
CA VAL A 1005 -2.25 -0.41 42.70
C VAL A 1005 -3.59 -1.07 43.12
N PRO A 1006 -4.38 -0.52 44.05
CA PRO A 1006 -5.69 -1.06 44.42
C PRO A 1006 -6.70 -1.12 43.27
N ALA A 1007 -6.65 -0.19 42.31
CA ALA A 1007 -7.58 -0.16 41.18
C ALA A 1007 -7.43 -1.40 40.29
N TYR A 1008 -6.20 -1.89 40.08
CA TYR A 1008 -5.97 -3.11 39.29
C TYR A 1008 -6.34 -4.38 40.08
N ALA A 1009 -6.07 -4.41 41.37
CA ALA A 1009 -6.50 -5.51 42.25
C ALA A 1009 -8.03 -5.64 42.31
N LEU A 1010 -8.74 -4.52 42.50
CA LEU A 1010 -10.20 -4.52 42.47
C LEU A 1010 -10.77 -4.90 41.10
N LYS A 1011 -10.16 -4.46 39.99
CA LYS A 1011 -10.56 -4.92 38.63
C LYS A 1011 -10.44 -6.43 38.45
N LEU A 1012 -9.41 -7.05 39.04
CA LEU A 1012 -9.28 -8.51 39.06
C LEU A 1012 -10.43 -9.17 39.84
N LEU A 1013 -10.78 -8.68 41.03
CA LEU A 1013 -11.96 -9.18 41.76
C LEU A 1013 -13.28 -8.96 41.00
N VAL A 1014 -13.46 -7.81 40.34
CA VAL A 1014 -14.63 -7.54 39.49
C VAL A 1014 -14.75 -8.57 38.38
N ALA A 1015 -13.68 -8.77 37.60
CA ALA A 1015 -13.65 -9.70 36.48
C ALA A 1015 -13.90 -11.16 36.91
N MET A 1016 -13.50 -11.52 38.13
CA MET A 1016 -13.74 -12.85 38.69
C MET A 1016 -15.15 -13.05 39.23
N THR A 1017 -15.73 -12.02 39.85
CA THR A 1017 -17.08 -12.08 40.47
C THR A 1017 -18.21 -11.87 39.46
N GLU A 1018 -17.97 -11.20 38.32
CA GLU A 1018 -18.99 -10.88 37.30
C GLU A 1018 -19.80 -12.11 36.84
N ARG A 1019 -19.14 -13.29 36.74
CA ARG A 1019 -19.73 -14.51 36.14
C ARG A 1019 -19.61 -15.77 36.98
N SER A 1020 -18.90 -15.74 38.11
CA SER A 1020 -18.69 -16.90 38.96
C SER A 1020 -19.29 -16.70 40.37
N PRO A 1021 -20.38 -17.40 40.72
CA PRO A 1021 -20.89 -17.40 42.08
C PRO A 1021 -19.88 -18.03 43.05
N THR A 1022 -19.00 -18.92 42.57
CA THR A 1022 -17.93 -19.53 43.36
C THR A 1022 -16.88 -18.49 43.78
N PHE A 1023 -16.44 -17.61 42.88
CA PHE A 1023 -15.53 -16.50 43.25
C PHE A 1023 -16.24 -15.43 44.09
N THR A 1024 -17.54 -15.22 43.91
CA THR A 1024 -18.33 -14.33 44.77
C THR A 1024 -18.37 -14.82 46.22
N ARG A 1025 -18.73 -16.10 46.44
CA ARG A 1025 -18.66 -16.71 47.80
C ARG A 1025 -17.24 -16.67 48.37
N LEU A 1026 -16.22 -16.90 47.54
CA LEU A 1026 -14.82 -16.83 47.97
C LEU A 1026 -14.41 -15.42 48.47
N VAL A 1027 -14.95 -14.35 47.86
CA VAL A 1027 -14.74 -12.97 48.33
C VAL A 1027 -15.46 -12.70 49.66
N GLU A 1028 -16.62 -13.31 49.90
CA GLU A 1028 -17.38 -13.18 51.15
C GLU A 1028 -16.82 -14.04 52.31
N GLU A 1029 -16.32 -15.24 52.01
CA GLU A 1029 -15.59 -16.11 52.95
C GLU A 1029 -14.23 -15.51 53.33
N SER A 1030 -13.61 -14.75 52.42
CA SER A 1030 -12.43 -13.94 52.70
C SER A 1030 -12.80 -12.69 53.51
N LYS A 1031 -11.91 -12.21 54.38
CA LYS A 1031 -12.14 -11.00 55.20
C LYS A 1031 -12.08 -9.67 54.42
N LEU A 1032 -12.30 -9.71 53.10
CA LEU A 1032 -12.13 -8.55 52.21
C LEU A 1032 -13.34 -7.62 52.19
N VAL A 1033 -14.55 -8.11 52.49
CA VAL A 1033 -15.76 -7.26 52.48
C VAL A 1033 -15.63 -6.03 53.41
N PRO A 1034 -15.20 -6.15 54.69
CA PRO A 1034 -14.92 -4.97 55.53
C PRO A 1034 -13.85 -4.04 54.94
N LEU A 1035 -12.72 -4.60 54.47
CA LEU A 1035 -11.61 -3.83 53.89
C LEU A 1035 -12.04 -3.04 52.65
N ILE A 1036 -12.94 -3.58 51.83
CA ILE A 1036 -13.52 -2.87 50.68
C ILE A 1036 -14.32 -1.64 51.13
N PHE A 1037 -15.08 -1.73 52.23
CA PHE A 1037 -15.76 -0.56 52.80
C PHE A 1037 -14.78 0.44 53.45
N GLU A 1038 -13.70 -0.01 54.08
CA GLU A 1038 -12.63 0.88 54.57
C GLU A 1038 -11.94 1.64 53.43
N VAL A 1039 -11.74 1.02 52.26
CA VAL A 1039 -11.23 1.69 51.05
C VAL A 1039 -12.18 2.80 50.57
N ILE A 1040 -13.50 2.61 50.64
CA ILE A 1040 -14.49 3.66 50.34
C ILE A 1040 -14.35 4.81 51.34
N LEU A 1041 -14.20 4.51 52.63
CA LEU A 1041 -14.05 5.50 53.69
C LEU A 1041 -12.78 6.34 53.54
N GLY A 1042 -11.64 5.69 53.24
CA GLY A 1042 -10.34 6.36 53.08
C GLY A 1042 -10.21 7.19 51.81
N ARG A 1043 -11.05 6.98 50.79
CA ARG A 1043 -10.94 7.64 49.47
C ARG A 1043 -12.09 8.61 49.15
N ARG A 1044 -12.79 9.10 50.18
CA ARG A 1044 -13.91 10.06 50.07
C ARG A 1044 -13.58 11.37 49.35
N GLU A 1045 -12.30 11.76 49.25
CA GLU A 1045 -11.86 12.94 48.48
C GLU A 1045 -11.64 12.65 46.98
N SER A 1046 -11.61 11.37 46.57
CA SER A 1046 -11.35 10.91 45.19
C SER A 1046 -12.51 10.06 44.67
N ILE A 1047 -13.73 10.62 44.72
CA ILE A 1047 -14.97 9.92 44.35
C ILE A 1047 -14.96 9.45 42.89
N LEU A 1048 -14.36 10.22 41.98
CA LEU A 1048 -14.21 9.87 40.56
C LEU A 1048 -12.97 9.01 40.24
N GLY A 1049 -12.23 8.57 41.27
CA GLY A 1049 -11.02 7.76 41.11
C GLY A 1049 -11.31 6.32 40.65
N HIS A 1050 -10.37 5.73 39.89
CA HIS A 1050 -10.52 4.36 39.36
C HIS A 1050 -10.67 3.28 40.44
N THR A 1051 -10.07 3.48 41.62
CA THR A 1051 -10.29 2.59 42.78
C THR A 1051 -11.77 2.62 43.21
N THR A 1052 -12.35 3.81 43.38
CA THR A 1052 -13.76 4.00 43.75
C THR A 1052 -14.72 3.39 42.72
N GLN A 1053 -14.45 3.60 41.43
CA GLN A 1053 -15.19 2.96 40.32
C GLN A 1053 -15.14 1.42 40.41
N SER A 1054 -13.95 0.86 40.68
CA SER A 1054 -13.76 -0.59 40.76
C SER A 1054 -14.42 -1.21 41.99
N VAL A 1055 -14.48 -0.48 43.12
CA VAL A 1055 -15.27 -0.90 44.30
C VAL A 1055 -16.77 -0.94 43.97
N ILE A 1056 -17.32 0.08 43.30
CA ILE A 1056 -18.75 0.13 42.97
C ILE A 1056 -19.13 -1.00 42.00
N ALA A 1057 -18.29 -1.30 41.01
CA ALA A 1057 -18.49 -2.45 40.14
C ALA A 1057 -18.45 -3.78 40.92
N LEU A 1058 -17.53 -3.92 41.89
CA LEU A 1058 -17.46 -5.12 42.73
C LEU A 1058 -18.70 -5.27 43.62
N LEU A 1059 -19.16 -4.19 44.25
CA LEU A 1059 -20.41 -4.18 45.01
C LEU A 1059 -21.62 -4.52 44.13
N SER A 1060 -21.64 -4.09 42.87
CA SER A 1060 -22.69 -4.46 41.92
C SER A 1060 -22.72 -5.97 41.66
N ASN A 1061 -21.56 -6.60 41.48
CA ASN A 1061 -21.46 -8.05 41.29
C ASN A 1061 -21.93 -8.83 42.53
N LEU A 1062 -21.48 -8.42 43.73
CA LEU A 1062 -21.89 -9.06 45.00
C LEU A 1062 -23.40 -8.92 45.23
N VAL A 1063 -23.98 -7.73 45.00
CA VAL A 1063 -25.42 -7.48 45.19
C VAL A 1063 -26.29 -8.16 44.11
N ALA A 1064 -25.77 -8.35 42.90
CA ALA A 1064 -26.48 -9.05 41.82
C ALA A 1064 -26.48 -10.59 41.99
N CYS A 1065 -25.52 -11.13 42.75
CA CYS A 1065 -25.42 -12.55 43.02
C CYS A 1065 -26.61 -13.06 43.87
N ARG A 1066 -27.19 -14.19 43.47
CA ARG A 1066 -28.41 -14.73 44.10
C ARG A 1066 -28.19 -15.37 45.48
N ASP A 1067 -26.94 -15.69 45.81
CA ASP A 1067 -26.55 -16.51 46.95
C ASP A 1067 -25.66 -15.74 47.94
N SER A 1068 -25.43 -14.44 47.71
CA SER A 1068 -24.53 -13.60 48.49
C SER A 1068 -25.08 -13.20 49.86
N ASP A 1069 -24.18 -13.06 50.83
CA ASP A 1069 -24.49 -12.56 52.17
C ASP A 1069 -24.76 -11.05 52.18
N MET A 1070 -25.98 -10.71 51.78
CA MET A 1070 -26.51 -9.35 51.90
C MET A 1070 -26.59 -8.89 53.36
N GLN A 1071 -26.67 -9.77 54.36
CA GLN A 1071 -26.67 -9.37 55.77
C GLN A 1071 -25.29 -8.83 56.19
N LEU A 1072 -24.20 -9.47 55.75
CA LEU A 1072 -22.83 -8.95 55.89
C LEU A 1072 -22.68 -7.58 55.19
N LEU A 1073 -23.15 -7.44 53.96
CA LEU A 1073 -23.08 -6.17 53.22
C LEU A 1073 -23.89 -5.04 53.90
N TYR A 1074 -25.10 -5.34 54.40
CA TYR A 1074 -25.88 -4.37 55.17
C TYR A 1074 -25.22 -4.01 56.50
N ALA A 1075 -24.57 -4.97 57.18
CA ALA A 1075 -23.85 -4.72 58.45
C ALA A 1075 -22.63 -3.79 58.27
N GLN A 1076 -21.92 -3.86 57.13
CA GLN A 1076 -20.86 -2.90 56.77
C GLN A 1076 -21.41 -1.56 56.25
N GLY A 1077 -22.74 -1.38 56.20
CA GLY A 1077 -23.37 -0.13 55.83
C GLY A 1077 -23.44 0.12 54.32
N LEU A 1078 -23.75 -0.90 53.51
CA LEU A 1078 -24.01 -0.75 52.06
C LEU A 1078 -24.91 0.45 51.73
N VAL A 1079 -26.06 0.58 52.41
CA VAL A 1079 -27.06 1.63 52.16
C VAL A 1079 -26.49 3.06 52.30
N PRO A 1080 -25.97 3.50 53.47
CA PRO A 1080 -25.45 4.86 53.62
C PRO A 1080 -24.25 5.17 52.72
N HIS A 1081 -23.38 4.18 52.42
CA HIS A 1081 -22.26 4.39 51.51
C HIS A 1081 -22.69 4.62 50.06
N VAL A 1082 -23.56 3.75 49.53
CA VAL A 1082 -24.09 3.89 48.15
C VAL A 1082 -24.89 5.19 48.00
N CYS A 1083 -25.75 5.53 48.97
CA CYS A 1083 -26.53 6.78 48.91
C CYS A 1083 -25.65 8.04 49.04
N GLY A 1084 -24.61 8.00 49.86
CA GLY A 1084 -23.64 9.09 50.01
C GLY A 1084 -22.83 9.33 48.73
N LEU A 1085 -22.30 8.26 48.13
CA LEU A 1085 -21.58 8.31 46.85
C LEU A 1085 -22.49 8.79 45.70
N PHE A 1086 -23.74 8.31 45.64
CA PHE A 1086 -24.72 8.75 44.65
C PHE A 1086 -25.01 10.25 44.78
N THR A 1087 -25.23 10.74 46.00
CA THR A 1087 -25.45 12.17 46.26
C THR A 1087 -24.26 13.02 45.83
N ALA A 1088 -23.03 12.59 46.16
CA ALA A 1088 -21.82 13.33 45.81
C ALA A 1088 -21.52 13.31 44.30
N ALA A 1089 -21.70 12.16 43.63
CA ALA A 1089 -21.60 12.06 42.17
C ALA A 1089 -22.65 12.94 41.47
N ALA A 1090 -23.88 12.97 41.97
CA ALA A 1090 -24.93 13.83 41.44
C ALA A 1090 -24.58 15.33 41.58
N THR A 1091 -24.01 15.76 42.71
CA THR A 1091 -23.52 17.15 42.84
C THR A 1091 -22.38 17.48 41.87
N LEU A 1092 -21.51 16.52 41.53
CA LEU A 1092 -20.43 16.71 40.56
C LEU A 1092 -20.92 16.74 39.09
N CYS A 1093 -22.07 16.11 38.78
CA CYS A 1093 -22.74 16.27 37.48
C CYS A 1093 -23.47 17.62 37.35
N LEU A 1094 -23.80 18.28 38.45
CA LEU A 1094 -24.62 19.50 38.48
C LEU A 1094 -23.81 20.80 38.65
N ASP A 1095 -22.50 20.73 38.87
CA ASP A 1095 -21.63 21.91 38.97
C ASP A 1095 -21.23 22.44 37.58
N GLU A 1096 -21.85 23.54 37.16
CA GLU A 1096 -21.56 24.24 35.89
C GLU A 1096 -20.10 24.72 35.74
N ARG A 1097 -19.28 24.67 36.80
CA ARG A 1097 -17.84 25.03 36.76
C ARG A 1097 -16.93 23.85 36.41
N GLY A 1098 -17.47 22.65 36.27
CA GLY A 1098 -16.72 21.45 35.89
C GLY A 1098 -16.16 21.49 34.47
N LYS A 1099 -15.08 20.74 34.22
CA LYS A 1099 -14.66 20.42 32.84
C LYS A 1099 -15.63 19.36 32.30
N HIS A 1100 -16.00 19.40 31.01
CA HIS A 1100 -16.94 18.41 30.43
C HIS A 1100 -16.61 16.95 30.78
N SER A 1101 -15.32 16.59 30.80
CA SER A 1101 -14.85 15.24 31.15
C SER A 1101 -15.10 14.82 32.60
N THR A 1102 -15.19 15.74 33.57
CA THR A 1102 -15.52 15.37 34.97
C THR A 1102 -17.00 15.09 35.15
N ALA A 1103 -17.87 15.80 34.41
CA ALA A 1103 -19.32 15.54 34.42
C ALA A 1103 -19.66 14.19 33.75
N GLU A 1104 -18.96 13.83 32.67
CA GLU A 1104 -19.11 12.54 31.97
C GLU A 1104 -18.69 11.35 32.85
N VAL A 1105 -17.56 11.46 33.56
CA VAL A 1105 -17.09 10.43 34.51
C VAL A 1105 -17.97 10.34 35.77
N ALA A 1106 -18.56 11.45 36.21
CA ALA A 1106 -19.56 11.43 37.28
C ALA A 1106 -20.88 10.77 36.82
N ALA A 1107 -21.29 10.97 35.56
CA ALA A 1107 -22.49 10.36 35.00
C ALA A 1107 -22.38 8.84 34.84
N THR A 1108 -21.24 8.31 34.39
CA THR A 1108 -21.02 6.85 34.35
C THR A 1108 -21.00 6.23 35.74
N LEU A 1109 -20.45 6.93 36.74
CA LEU A 1109 -20.47 6.52 38.14
C LEU A 1109 -21.91 6.44 38.70
N LEU A 1110 -22.78 7.38 38.33
CA LEU A 1110 -24.20 7.36 38.71
C LEU A 1110 -24.95 6.15 38.14
N PHE A 1111 -24.68 5.75 36.89
CA PHE A 1111 -25.29 4.53 36.33
C PHE A 1111 -24.91 3.28 37.13
N SER A 1112 -23.62 3.07 37.41
CA SER A 1112 -23.20 1.90 38.22
C SER A 1112 -23.75 1.93 39.65
N LEU A 1113 -23.97 3.11 40.25
CA LEU A 1113 -24.63 3.24 41.54
C LEU A 1113 -26.15 2.95 41.47
N LEU A 1114 -26.82 3.26 40.34
CA LEU A 1114 -28.20 2.87 40.09
C LEU A 1114 -28.34 1.35 39.92
N ASP A 1115 -27.39 0.68 39.27
CA ASP A 1115 -27.38 -0.78 39.13
C ASP A 1115 -27.28 -1.48 40.51
N VAL A 1116 -26.39 -0.99 41.39
CA VAL A 1116 -26.30 -1.46 42.79
C VAL A 1116 -27.63 -1.27 43.53
N LEU A 1117 -28.24 -0.07 43.43
CA LEU A 1117 -29.55 0.21 44.05
C LEU A 1117 -30.67 -0.66 43.48
N HIS A 1118 -30.67 -0.94 42.18
CA HIS A 1118 -31.63 -1.84 41.53
C HIS A 1118 -31.47 -3.29 42.01
N GLY A 1119 -30.23 -3.75 42.17
CA GLY A 1119 -29.92 -5.05 42.78
C GLY A 1119 -30.43 -5.15 44.22
N MET A 1120 -30.16 -4.15 45.06
CA MET A 1120 -30.66 -4.07 46.44
C MET A 1120 -32.20 -4.14 46.52
N LEU A 1121 -32.89 -3.36 45.68
CA LEU A 1121 -34.36 -3.38 45.59
C LEU A 1121 -34.90 -4.71 45.06
N THR A 1122 -34.19 -5.35 44.13
CA THR A 1122 -34.56 -6.68 43.60
C THR A 1122 -34.39 -7.77 44.65
N TYR A 1123 -33.32 -7.73 45.45
CA TYR A 1123 -33.15 -8.58 46.62
C TYR A 1123 -34.26 -8.37 47.65
N MET A 1124 -34.55 -7.11 48.02
CA MET A 1124 -35.66 -6.79 48.94
C MET A 1124 -37.01 -7.30 48.41
N SER A 1125 -37.30 -7.13 47.10
CA SER A 1125 -38.50 -7.66 46.46
C SER A 1125 -38.58 -9.19 46.54
N ARG A 1126 -37.45 -9.90 46.39
CA ARG A 1126 -37.36 -11.36 46.55
C ARG A 1126 -37.60 -11.78 48.00
N VAL A 1127 -36.99 -11.10 48.98
CA VAL A 1127 -37.18 -11.39 50.42
C VAL A 1127 -38.63 -11.13 50.85
N VAL A 1128 -39.21 -9.99 50.48
CA VAL A 1128 -40.62 -9.68 50.76
C VAL A 1128 -41.55 -10.70 50.11
N ARG A 1129 -41.27 -11.14 48.88
CA ARG A 1129 -42.06 -12.19 48.20
C ARG A 1129 -41.97 -13.54 48.90
N LEU A 1130 -40.78 -13.95 49.34
CA LEU A 1130 -40.58 -15.18 50.11
C LEU A 1130 -41.26 -15.11 51.48
N ALA A 1131 -41.17 -13.97 52.18
CA ALA A 1131 -41.86 -13.74 53.44
C ALA A 1131 -43.39 -13.80 53.27
N LEU A 1132 -43.93 -13.16 52.22
CA LEU A 1132 -45.36 -13.26 51.89
C LEU A 1132 -45.77 -14.69 51.51
N GLN A 1133 -44.96 -15.42 50.73
CA GLN A 1133 -45.22 -16.83 50.40
C GLN A 1133 -45.22 -17.72 51.65
N LEU A 1134 -44.29 -17.50 52.58
CA LEU A 1134 -44.26 -18.19 53.88
C LEU A 1134 -45.46 -17.82 54.74
N ILE A 1135 -45.87 -16.54 54.78
CA ILE A 1135 -47.10 -16.11 55.49
C ILE A 1135 -48.34 -16.75 54.87
N PHE A 1136 -48.44 -16.86 53.54
CA PHE A 1136 -49.54 -17.57 52.88
C PHE A 1136 -49.51 -19.09 53.11
N GLN A 1137 -48.32 -19.71 53.16
CA GLN A 1137 -48.20 -21.12 53.55
C GLN A 1137 -48.60 -21.34 55.02
N PHE A 1138 -48.14 -20.48 55.94
CA PHE A 1138 -48.54 -20.53 57.34
C PHE A 1138 -50.05 -20.26 57.52
N ALA A 1139 -50.63 -19.32 56.77
CA ALA A 1139 -52.08 -19.10 56.80
C ALA A 1139 -52.85 -20.33 56.27
N ALA A 1140 -52.36 -20.98 55.20
CA ALA A 1140 -52.97 -22.19 54.67
C ALA A 1140 -52.87 -23.38 55.64
N THR A 1141 -51.72 -23.60 56.28
CA THR A 1141 -51.56 -24.66 57.28
C THR A 1141 -52.31 -24.36 58.59
N TRP A 1142 -52.41 -23.09 58.98
CA TRP A 1142 -53.22 -22.69 60.15
C TRP A 1142 -54.72 -22.88 59.88
N VAL A 1143 -55.21 -22.52 58.68
CA VAL A 1143 -56.59 -22.80 58.27
C VAL A 1143 -56.89 -24.30 58.27
N LEU A 1144 -55.98 -25.14 57.74
CA LEU A 1144 -56.09 -26.59 57.81
C LEU A 1144 -56.15 -27.09 59.27
N HIS A 1145 -55.22 -26.67 60.14
CA HIS A 1145 -55.26 -27.05 61.55
C HIS A 1145 -56.46 -26.52 62.33
N THR A 1146 -57.07 -25.39 61.94
CA THR A 1146 -58.34 -24.95 62.52
C THR A 1146 -59.54 -25.75 62.03
N ALA A 1147 -59.45 -26.41 60.86
CA ALA A 1147 -60.45 -27.38 60.43
C ALA A 1147 -60.29 -28.70 61.23
N ASP A 1148 -59.07 -29.19 61.38
CA ASP A 1148 -58.73 -30.36 62.22
C ASP A 1148 -59.06 -30.19 63.73
N LEU A 1149 -59.48 -28.98 64.15
CA LEU A 1149 -59.88 -28.62 65.52
C LEU A 1149 -61.38 -28.26 65.64
N LEU A 1150 -62.16 -28.45 64.56
CA LEU A 1150 -63.60 -28.20 64.53
C LEU A 1150 -64.45 -29.45 64.18
N ASP A 1151 -63.79 -30.58 63.88
CA ASP A 1151 -64.35 -31.95 63.89
C ASP A 1151 -64.05 -32.66 65.24
#